data_AF-A0A329S2U3-F1
#
_entry.id   AF-A0A329S2U3-F1
#
_cell.length_a   1.000
_cell.length_b   1.000
_cell.length_c   1.000
_cell.angle_alpha   90.00
_cell.angle_beta   90.00
_cell.angle_gamma   90.00
#
_symmetry.space_group_name_H-M   'P 1'
#
loop_
_entity.id
_entity.type
_entity.pdbx_description
1 polymer ?
#
loop_
_entity_poly.entity_id
_entity_poly.type
_entity_poly.pdbx_seq_one_letter_code
_entity_poly.pdbx_strand_id
1 'polypeptide(L)'
;MTLLRSGSAVDGNLRIAQKSSDDVASSWLQRQTISTKPKKEPKIKIRSYFYHAVSNGLTGICHMLLSAKFCRRQAIEDSVRCGQFQLAHNLLGVLESGSDGGMELLKRPNSRGETLLHSLAKTRLTGFDALAKKLAWALVDAGIRVDAQDNKGNIAMHYASKCGNTHLMDFLHHQSGGTKSENIKNHVGEIPILFALKQKRNGRNLSDDQLLTVSCYFLEHPSYSLDIHAADHSGMNVLGAFLDRFMESLAESKPVLFFMMLETLLKRGVDLNLSFHSAHAASLERRKRPHEDGKDQLLRSGRELCEVTSLAKGDEDKMPALVRVAITPNASTRYHALALLLRYGAKLSTADGRGNTLLMHLAARNLVAETRVALGLVRSVPDPKDVFTFTASTRVCSLHVPEASVKAALAQRNTAGLTACHMAVQPLDYGSYENTRLLGMLVRAGGDLRAKDSSGKSAIDYARDQRSRFVLRFLERTFPEFVSVQAEARESTTMFAAAPIYSDDASAYLAECETSGKISRSLVATKVNASCDVGNVSKVHSEGDGEGTELDALLTKVDVKNGRFGLNVFYRLQLVRDELQDIYVLFTNWGRIGETGKFQNTPFRDETEAVNEFKKIFRSKTGNPWESRGPGEFVKKPKKYNLVQRVNHSTKVDDEVTRSFREDMESVASKGVVFPEPRDPDLVTSPSVMAMLAAITDVRNLQLAAQTSCGFAGGDLPLAKQDELRDALEKLTEIRGLLEEKEELVKEIGTASGDLSDEGATKRALLATRHEALTEKVSERSSRYYEIMPCQEDALASSIKAFDQVDDVNVEITRLRMLSDIMETYKMLLGAKRALPTQNPLEYCYHALQVRLGPLQPADPERQLIHRYFFGGLRSYDRHRYRISNVFEVERRGETQRFNDFMEERQDLKTMQTHLLWHGTRRSNLMGILSQGLRVAPPEAPHHGYAYGKGLYFANVAEKSLNYCDVPYALPIMDKDGKPDKTTAKTREVHYMLLCEVSLGKPTEVTTTAAWGTDPLPRDGMDSVKALAVHNPDPRGALVSPKCGAVLHVGQVKQVGIELPYDRVWAKTEPNPTPMGWYERNPKFTAETQDYLSKLVADESFAVGNTHTVSTTGKDREHFVQYQYDQRTIVIELVSRETPDATEDDDEADVAPQKAGSGAWYEATLKVTIRPDDGGAAYSYSTKLYRNTLKSSPLAEGFTLVEPALSEYAELVVYKEAQARIRYVVEVETV
;
A
#
# COMPACT_ATOMS: atom_id res chain seq x y z
N MET A 1 -17.11 22.81 63.25
CA MET A 1 -17.78 23.65 64.27
C MET A 1 -18.69 22.86 65.20
N THR A 2 -19.54 21.95 64.70
CA THR A 2 -20.45 21.12 65.53
C THR A 2 -19.73 20.17 66.49
N LEU A 3 -18.60 19.58 66.10
CA LEU A 3 -17.79 18.69 66.95
C LEU A 3 -17.03 19.42 68.09
N LEU A 4 -16.66 20.69 67.89
CA LEU A 4 -15.76 21.44 68.79
C LEU A 4 -16.42 21.93 70.09
N ARG A 5 -17.75 21.88 70.20
CA ARG A 5 -18.49 22.32 71.40
C ARG A 5 -18.67 21.23 72.47
N SER A 6 -18.28 19.98 72.19
CA SER A 6 -18.62 18.81 73.02
C SER A 6 -17.51 18.34 73.98
N GLY A 7 -16.30 18.92 73.92
CA GLY A 7 -15.17 18.52 74.77
C GLY A 7 -14.57 17.13 74.49
N SER A 8 -15.11 16.36 73.54
CA SER A 8 -14.58 15.06 73.11
C SER A 8 -13.41 15.21 72.12
N ALA A 9 -12.47 14.26 72.13
CA ALA A 9 -11.34 14.22 71.19
C ALA A 9 -11.82 14.25 69.73
N VAL A 10 -11.21 15.13 68.92
CA VAL A 10 -11.61 15.37 67.52
C VAL A 10 -10.79 14.49 66.56
N ASP A 11 -11.16 13.21 66.38
CA ASP A 11 -10.47 12.30 65.44
C ASP A 11 -11.22 12.13 64.11
N GLY A 12 -11.64 13.23 63.48
CA GLY A 12 -12.41 13.17 62.24
C GLY A 12 -11.59 13.28 60.96
N ASN A 13 -11.99 12.50 59.94
CA ASN A 13 -11.43 12.49 58.60
C ASN A 13 -12.44 13.02 57.56
N LEU A 14 -11.96 13.81 56.61
CA LEU A 14 -12.69 14.27 55.43
C LEU A 14 -12.52 13.30 54.26
N ARG A 15 -13.63 13.01 53.57
CA ARG A 15 -13.63 12.38 52.24
C ARG A 15 -13.47 13.48 51.19
N ILE A 16 -12.31 13.56 50.57
CA ILE A 16 -12.01 14.59 49.57
C ILE A 16 -11.96 13.93 48.19
N ALA A 17 -12.81 14.39 47.28
CA ALA A 17 -12.71 14.07 45.86
C ALA A 17 -11.54 14.85 45.25
N GLN A 18 -10.57 14.17 44.63
CA GLN A 18 -9.51 14.85 43.90
C GLN A 18 -10.08 15.48 42.61
N LYS A 19 -9.92 16.79 42.42
CA LYS A 19 -9.89 17.36 41.07
C LYS A 19 -8.64 16.84 40.35
N SER A 20 -8.79 16.33 39.12
CA SER A 20 -7.65 16.06 38.24
C SER A 20 -6.96 17.38 37.90
N SER A 21 -5.63 17.37 37.83
CA SER A 21 -4.85 18.53 37.37
C SER A 21 -5.19 18.96 35.94
N ASP A 22 -5.89 18.11 35.20
CA ASP A 22 -6.34 18.37 33.83
C ASP A 22 -7.47 19.43 33.78
N ASP A 23 -8.18 19.70 34.89
CA ASP A 23 -9.26 20.70 34.93
C ASP A 23 -8.76 22.15 35.12
N VAL A 24 -7.47 22.36 35.42
CA VAL A 24 -6.90 23.71 35.63
C VAL A 24 -6.22 24.24 34.37
N ALA A 25 -5.89 23.37 33.41
CA ALA A 25 -5.31 23.77 32.11
C ALA A 25 -6.38 24.07 31.04
N SER A 26 -7.65 23.73 31.27
CA SER A 26 -8.75 23.93 30.32
C SER A 26 -9.60 25.16 30.63
N SER A 27 -8.96 26.32 30.81
CA SER A 27 -9.66 27.62 30.88
C SER A 27 -9.54 28.43 29.58
N TRP A 28 -8.90 27.91 28.53
CA TRP A 28 -8.87 28.58 27.23
C TRP A 28 -9.05 27.56 26.10
N LEU A 29 -10.03 27.85 25.23
CA LEU A 29 -10.54 27.08 24.08
C LEU A 29 -11.52 25.94 24.39
N GLN A 30 -12.78 26.34 24.52
CA GLN A 30 -13.97 25.51 24.35
C GLN A 30 -14.35 25.50 22.86
N ARG A 31 -14.15 24.39 22.15
CA ARG A 31 -14.96 24.02 20.96
C ARG A 31 -15.37 22.55 21.06
N GLN A 32 -16.66 22.35 20.79
CA GLN A 32 -17.47 21.17 21.07
C GLN A 32 -16.93 19.90 20.40
N THR A 33 -16.62 18.88 21.20
CA THR A 33 -16.73 17.48 20.79
C THR A 33 -17.32 16.68 21.96
N ILE A 34 -18.42 15.99 21.70
CA ILE A 34 -19.12 15.15 22.68
C ILE A 34 -18.30 13.89 22.89
N SER A 35 -17.56 13.82 23.99
CA SER A 35 -16.77 12.65 24.39
C SER A 35 -17.66 11.61 25.07
N THR A 36 -17.94 10.50 24.37
CA THR A 36 -18.64 9.32 24.88
C THR A 36 -17.70 8.35 25.60
N LYS A 37 -16.81 8.85 26.47
CA LYS A 37 -16.05 8.00 27.41
C LYS A 37 -16.73 7.99 28.77
N PRO A 38 -16.89 6.82 29.44
CA PRO A 38 -17.38 6.78 30.81
C PRO A 38 -16.42 7.57 31.69
N LYS A 39 -16.93 8.61 32.36
CA LYS A 39 -16.16 9.39 33.35
C LYS A 39 -15.70 8.42 34.44
N LYS A 40 -14.38 8.23 34.57
CA LYS A 40 -13.81 7.51 35.73
C LYS A 40 -14.24 8.23 37.00
N GLU A 41 -14.83 7.49 37.94
CA GLU A 41 -15.18 8.02 39.25
C GLU A 41 -13.97 8.70 39.91
N PRO A 42 -14.13 9.88 40.53
CA PRO A 42 -13.04 10.57 41.19
C PRO A 42 -12.54 9.73 42.36
N LYS A 43 -11.23 9.44 42.40
CA LYS A 43 -10.61 8.72 43.53
C LYS A 43 -10.77 9.54 44.82
N ILE A 44 -11.67 9.11 45.71
CA ILE A 44 -11.90 9.72 47.03
C ILE A 44 -10.73 9.35 47.94
N LYS A 45 -10.03 10.35 48.50
CA LYS A 45 -9.01 10.14 49.54
C LYS A 45 -9.52 10.63 50.88
N ILE A 46 -9.31 9.81 51.90
CA ILE A 46 -9.60 10.13 53.29
C ILE A 46 -8.39 10.87 53.87
N ARG A 47 -8.59 12.11 54.34
CA ARG A 47 -7.56 12.98 54.95
C ARG A 47 -8.07 13.54 56.27
N SER A 48 -7.21 13.78 57.25
CA SER A 48 -7.62 14.36 58.53
C SER A 48 -8.10 15.81 58.35
N TYR A 49 -8.89 16.31 59.31
CA TYR A 49 -9.23 17.73 59.39
C TYR A 49 -7.98 18.62 59.48
N PHE A 50 -6.96 18.17 60.20
CA PHE A 50 -5.72 18.91 60.37
C PHE A 50 -4.92 19.01 59.07
N TYR A 51 -4.83 17.93 58.28
CA TYR A 51 -4.21 17.94 56.95
C TYR A 51 -4.83 18.98 56.03
N HIS A 52 -6.17 19.04 55.99
CA HIS A 52 -6.88 20.02 55.17
C HIS A 52 -6.67 21.46 55.66
N ALA A 53 -6.63 21.68 56.99
CA ALA A 53 -6.36 22.98 57.56
C ALA A 53 -4.95 23.47 57.20
N VAL A 54 -3.94 22.61 57.33
CA VAL A 54 -2.56 22.93 56.98
C VAL A 54 -2.39 23.14 55.47
N SER A 55 -2.98 22.28 54.62
CA SER A 55 -2.83 22.39 53.16
C SER A 55 -3.43 23.67 52.58
N ASN A 56 -4.38 24.29 53.29
CA ASN A 56 -5.04 25.54 52.87
C ASN A 56 -4.57 26.76 53.69
N GLY A 57 -3.52 26.65 54.51
CA GLY A 57 -2.97 27.78 55.28
C GLY A 57 -3.85 28.27 56.43
N LEU A 58 -4.77 27.45 56.93
CA LEU A 58 -5.77 27.84 57.94
C LEU A 58 -5.20 27.70 59.36
N THR A 59 -4.27 28.58 59.73
CA THR A 59 -3.54 28.54 61.01
C THR A 59 -4.45 28.63 62.24
N GLY A 60 -5.49 29.48 62.21
CA GLY A 60 -6.48 29.60 63.28
C GLY A 60 -7.26 28.30 63.54
N ILE A 61 -7.56 27.54 62.49
CA ILE A 61 -8.21 26.22 62.60
C ILE A 61 -7.22 25.17 63.13
N CYS A 62 -5.94 25.25 62.75
CA CYS A 62 -4.90 24.38 63.31
C CYS A 62 -4.78 24.57 64.84
N HIS A 63 -4.75 25.82 65.32
CA HIS A 63 -4.74 26.11 66.76
C HIS A 63 -6.00 25.61 67.47
N MET A 64 -7.17 25.77 66.84
CA MET A 64 -8.46 25.32 67.38
C MET A 64 -8.56 23.79 67.47
N LEU A 65 -7.98 23.06 66.51
CA LEU A 65 -7.92 21.60 66.55
C LEU A 65 -6.94 21.12 67.64
N LEU A 66 -5.79 21.78 67.80
CA LEU A 66 -4.82 21.45 68.84
C LEU A 66 -5.34 21.74 70.26
N SER A 67 -6.09 22.83 70.46
CA SER A 67 -6.75 23.14 71.74
C SER A 67 -7.88 22.15 72.06
N ALA A 68 -8.52 21.59 71.03
CA ALA A 68 -9.51 20.52 71.14
C ALA A 68 -8.91 19.10 71.29
N LYS A 69 -7.66 18.99 71.77
CA LYS A 69 -6.94 17.72 72.03
C LYS A 69 -6.77 16.81 70.79
N PHE A 70 -6.68 17.37 69.58
CA PHE A 70 -6.33 16.59 68.39
C PHE A 70 -4.99 15.86 68.57
N CYS A 71 -4.87 14.64 68.04
CA CYS A 71 -3.66 13.83 68.16
C CYS A 71 -2.42 14.56 67.64
N ARG A 72 -1.51 14.96 68.54
CA ARG A 72 -0.30 15.73 68.20
C ARG A 72 0.63 14.99 67.23
N ARG A 73 0.75 13.67 67.36
CA ARG A 73 1.51 12.82 66.43
C ARG A 73 0.91 12.86 65.02
N GLN A 74 -0.41 12.81 64.88
CA GLN A 74 -1.11 12.94 63.59
C GLN A 74 -0.97 14.36 63.02
N ALA A 75 -1.01 15.38 63.87
CA ALA A 75 -0.78 16.77 63.47
C ALA A 75 0.63 16.97 62.88
N ILE A 76 1.67 16.42 63.52
CA ILE A 76 3.04 16.45 63.00
C ILE A 76 3.13 15.72 61.64
N GLU A 77 2.49 14.55 61.50
CA GLU A 77 2.45 13.81 60.22
C GLU A 77 1.84 14.63 59.09
N ASP A 78 0.73 15.31 59.39
CA ASP A 78 -0.03 16.08 58.42
C ASP A 78 0.69 17.37 58.05
N SER A 79 1.38 18.01 59.01
CA SER A 79 2.31 19.12 58.75
C SER A 79 3.46 18.70 57.83
N VAL A 80 4.09 17.54 58.11
CA VAL A 80 5.15 16.99 57.27
C VAL A 80 4.62 16.68 55.86
N ARG A 81 3.48 15.98 55.73
CA ARG A 81 2.89 15.63 54.44
C ARG A 81 2.46 16.84 53.60
N CYS A 82 2.23 17.99 54.22
CA CYS A 82 1.94 19.26 53.55
C CYS A 82 3.20 20.10 53.25
N GLY A 83 4.40 19.63 53.63
CA GLY A 83 5.65 20.36 53.44
C GLY A 83 5.87 21.52 54.42
N GLN A 84 5.10 21.60 55.50
CA GLN A 84 5.18 22.68 56.49
C GLN A 84 6.13 22.31 57.64
N PHE A 85 7.43 22.28 57.34
CA PHE A 85 8.46 21.77 58.26
C PHE A 85 8.66 22.64 59.51
N GLN A 86 8.49 23.96 59.41
CA GLN A 86 8.57 24.85 60.57
C GLN A 86 7.45 24.56 61.58
N LEU A 87 6.22 24.34 61.09
CA LEU A 87 5.09 23.97 61.94
C LEU A 87 5.32 22.60 62.59
N ALA A 88 5.83 21.63 61.82
CA ALA A 88 6.18 20.31 62.35
C ALA A 88 7.28 20.40 63.44
N HIS A 89 8.30 21.23 63.24
CA HIS A 89 9.39 21.44 64.20
C HIS A 89 8.90 22.14 65.48
N ASN A 90 8.06 23.17 65.34
CA ASN A 90 7.46 23.85 66.50
C ASN A 90 6.58 22.89 67.32
N LEU A 91 5.80 22.03 66.66
CA LEU A 91 4.98 21.01 67.33
C LEU A 91 5.84 19.95 68.03
N LEU A 92 7.04 19.68 67.53
CA LEU A 92 8.01 18.76 68.13
C LEU A 92 8.69 19.37 69.37
N GLY A 93 9.11 20.64 69.32
CA GLY A 93 9.69 21.33 70.49
C GLY A 93 8.71 21.51 71.67
N VAL A 94 7.40 21.59 71.39
CA VAL A 94 6.35 21.57 72.44
C VAL A 94 6.20 20.19 73.10
N LEU A 95 6.60 19.11 72.41
CA LEU A 95 6.60 17.75 72.98
C LEU A 95 7.87 17.48 73.81
N GLU A 96 9.00 18.10 73.46
CA GLU A 96 10.27 18.00 74.21
C GLU A 96 10.24 18.75 75.56
N SER A 97 9.41 19.79 75.67
CA SER A 97 9.27 20.63 76.87
C SER A 97 8.20 20.15 77.86
N GLY A 98 7.43 19.10 77.52
CA GLY A 98 6.39 18.52 78.39
C GLY A 98 6.86 17.24 79.11
N SER A 99 6.57 17.10 80.41
CA SER A 99 7.06 16.04 81.29
C SER A 99 6.45 14.63 81.11
N ASP A 100 5.53 14.42 80.16
CA ASP A 100 4.74 13.18 80.08
C ASP A 100 4.93 12.46 78.74
N GLY A 101 5.87 11.49 78.67
CA GLY A 101 5.89 10.44 77.64
C GLY A 101 5.86 10.88 76.16
N GLY A 102 6.15 12.15 75.85
CA GLY A 102 5.96 12.76 74.53
C GLY A 102 6.83 12.14 73.44
N MET A 103 8.04 11.71 73.80
CA MET A 103 8.99 11.06 72.88
C MET A 103 8.53 9.64 72.50
N GLU A 104 7.82 8.93 73.38
CA GLU A 104 7.23 7.61 73.05
C GLU A 104 6.09 7.72 72.04
N LEU A 105 5.38 8.86 71.96
CA LEU A 105 4.36 9.10 70.95
C LEU A 105 4.95 9.26 69.53
N LEU A 106 6.20 9.71 69.41
CA LEU A 106 6.89 9.88 68.13
C LEU A 106 7.30 8.53 67.52
N LYS A 107 7.61 7.54 68.37
CA LYS A 107 7.96 6.16 67.99
C LYS A 107 6.75 5.33 67.50
N ARG A 108 5.52 5.72 67.87
CA ARG A 108 4.30 4.98 67.49
C ARG A 108 4.06 5.06 65.97
N PRO A 109 3.91 3.93 65.27
CA PRO A 109 3.52 3.92 63.87
C PRO A 109 2.06 4.33 63.69
N ASN A 110 1.71 4.84 62.51
CA ASN A 110 0.31 5.09 62.15
C ASN A 110 -0.43 3.79 61.78
N SER A 111 -1.70 3.89 61.38
CA SER A 111 -2.54 2.74 60.98
C SER A 111 -2.01 1.93 59.78
N ARG A 112 -0.98 2.40 59.09
CA ARG A 112 -0.29 1.73 57.98
C ARG A 112 1.09 1.20 58.36
N GLY A 113 1.46 1.25 59.64
CA GLY A 113 2.80 0.90 60.09
C GLY A 113 3.85 2.00 59.82
N GLU A 114 3.46 3.17 59.30
CA GLU A 114 4.40 4.20 58.87
C GLU A 114 4.88 5.03 60.08
N THR A 115 6.20 5.16 60.24
CA THR A 115 6.84 6.14 61.14
C THR A 115 6.81 7.56 60.55
N LEU A 116 7.15 8.57 61.35
CA LEU A 116 7.30 9.94 60.85
C LEU A 116 8.38 10.05 59.76
N LEU A 117 9.43 9.23 59.81
CA LEU A 117 10.46 9.15 58.77
C LEU A 117 9.89 8.68 57.42
N HIS A 118 8.96 7.72 57.42
CA HIS A 118 8.27 7.30 56.19
C HIS A 118 7.42 8.42 55.61
N SER A 119 6.76 9.20 56.48
CA SER A 119 5.93 10.33 56.07
C SER A 119 6.79 11.46 55.51
N LEU A 120 7.96 11.72 56.08
CA LEU A 120 8.96 12.65 55.57
C LEU A 120 9.49 12.20 54.21
N ALA A 121 9.86 10.92 54.06
CA ALA A 121 10.37 10.37 52.80
C ALA A 121 9.32 10.37 51.65
N LYS A 122 8.03 10.40 51.97
CA LYS A 122 6.93 10.51 50.98
C LYS A 122 6.70 11.94 50.49
N THR A 123 7.34 12.94 51.09
CA THR A 123 7.22 14.34 50.66
C THR A 123 8.16 14.62 49.49
N ARG A 124 7.68 15.40 48.52
CA ARG A 124 8.52 15.88 47.42
C ARG A 124 9.36 17.04 47.92
N LEU A 125 10.54 16.71 48.41
CA LEU A 125 11.56 17.65 48.86
C LEU A 125 12.60 17.81 47.76
N THR A 126 12.62 18.96 47.09
CA THR A 126 13.69 19.34 46.17
C THR A 126 14.85 19.88 47.01
N GLY A 127 15.85 19.05 47.26
CA GLY A 127 16.87 19.34 48.26
C GLY A 127 16.35 19.03 49.67
N PHE A 128 17.19 18.40 50.48
CA PHE A 128 16.89 18.15 51.88
C PHE A 128 17.06 19.45 52.66
N ASP A 129 16.01 20.29 52.63
CA ASP A 129 15.94 21.61 53.27
C ASP A 129 16.52 21.58 54.68
N ALA A 130 17.20 22.66 55.11
CA ALA A 130 17.81 22.78 56.42
C ALA A 130 16.80 22.49 57.56
N LEU A 131 15.54 22.88 57.39
CA LEU A 131 14.47 22.60 58.34
C LEU A 131 14.02 21.13 58.30
N ALA A 132 13.93 20.51 57.13
CA ALA A 132 13.63 19.09 56.99
C ALA A 132 14.77 18.21 57.54
N LYS A 133 16.03 18.64 57.39
CA LYS A 133 17.22 18.02 57.98
C LYS A 133 17.20 18.10 59.49
N LYS A 134 16.95 19.28 60.07
CA LYS A 134 16.78 19.45 61.52
C LYS A 134 15.65 18.58 62.07
N LEU A 135 14.52 18.52 61.36
CA LEU A 135 13.40 17.67 61.73
C LEU A 135 13.78 16.18 61.68
N ALA A 136 14.48 15.73 60.63
CA ALA A 136 14.92 14.35 60.52
C ALA A 136 15.91 13.95 61.62
N TRP A 137 16.87 14.84 61.96
CA TRP A 137 17.76 14.68 63.09
C TRP A 137 16.99 14.53 64.41
N ALA A 138 16.06 15.44 64.68
CA ALA A 138 15.24 15.38 65.89
C ALA A 138 14.41 14.09 65.97
N LEU A 139 13.93 13.56 64.83
CA LEU A 139 13.22 12.29 64.78
C LEU A 139 14.13 11.08 65.07
N VAL A 140 15.38 11.10 64.61
CA VAL A 140 16.36 10.04 64.87
C VAL A 140 16.86 10.10 66.32
N ASP A 141 17.15 11.30 66.84
CA ASP A 141 17.53 11.53 68.25
C ASP A 141 16.41 11.12 69.21
N ALA A 142 15.14 11.24 68.80
CA ALA A 142 13.99 10.72 69.52
C ALA A 142 13.91 9.16 69.54
N GLY A 143 14.84 8.47 68.89
CA GLY A 143 14.94 7.02 68.84
C GLY A 143 14.05 6.36 67.78
N ILE A 144 13.63 7.09 66.74
CA ILE A 144 12.94 6.48 65.59
C ILE A 144 13.98 5.75 64.73
N ARG A 145 13.82 4.43 64.64
CA ARG A 145 14.63 3.56 63.80
C ARG A 145 14.47 3.89 62.30
N VAL A 146 15.60 4.06 61.61
CA VAL A 146 15.63 4.32 60.16
C VAL A 146 15.31 3.09 59.31
N ASP A 147 15.54 1.89 59.87
CA ASP A 147 15.24 0.57 59.28
C ASP A 147 13.86 0.04 59.64
N ALA A 148 13.03 0.84 60.32
CA ALA A 148 11.64 0.49 60.61
C ALA A 148 10.87 0.25 59.29
N GLN A 149 10.12 -0.85 59.24
CA GLN A 149 9.32 -1.22 58.07
C GLN A 149 7.84 -0.88 58.28
N ASP A 150 7.19 -0.36 57.24
CA ASP A 150 5.73 -0.21 57.23
C ASP A 150 4.99 -1.55 57.04
N ASN A 151 3.65 -1.55 57.03
CA ASN A 151 2.86 -2.79 56.85
C ASN A 151 3.12 -3.51 55.51
N LYS A 152 3.84 -2.88 54.57
CA LYS A 152 4.24 -3.45 53.29
C LYS A 152 5.71 -3.85 53.26
N GLY A 153 6.44 -3.70 54.37
CA GLY A 153 7.86 -3.97 54.47
C GLY A 153 8.75 -2.82 53.95
N ASN A 154 8.19 -1.69 53.51
CA ASN A 154 9.01 -0.60 52.98
C ASN A 154 9.62 0.20 54.12
N ILE A 155 10.92 0.45 54.04
CA ILE A 155 11.61 1.43 54.89
C ILE A 155 11.52 2.85 54.30
N ALA A 156 11.91 3.86 55.09
CA ALA A 156 11.93 5.25 54.64
C ALA A 156 12.76 5.46 53.34
N MET A 157 13.85 4.72 53.16
CA MET A 157 14.69 4.80 51.96
C MET A 157 13.93 4.43 50.67
N HIS A 158 13.03 3.44 50.67
CA HIS A 158 12.22 3.09 49.48
C HIS A 158 11.41 4.29 48.98
N TYR A 159 10.81 5.02 49.91
CA TYR A 159 10.03 6.21 49.57
C TYR A 159 10.93 7.38 49.16
N ALA A 160 12.10 7.54 49.79
CA ALA A 160 13.08 8.55 49.39
C ALA A 160 13.58 8.33 47.95
N SER A 161 13.86 7.08 47.57
CA SER A 161 14.25 6.68 46.21
C SER A 161 13.13 6.93 45.20
N LYS A 162 11.89 6.58 45.55
CA LYS A 162 10.71 6.87 44.72
C LYS A 162 10.47 8.37 44.51
N CYS A 163 10.82 9.20 45.49
CA CYS A 163 10.66 10.65 45.44
C CYS A 163 11.89 11.37 44.86
N GLY A 164 12.99 10.65 44.61
CA GLY A 164 14.22 11.17 44.01
C GLY A 164 15.05 12.06 44.93
N ASN A 165 14.94 11.89 46.25
CA ASN A 165 15.67 12.70 47.20
C ASN A 165 16.98 12.01 47.63
N THR A 166 18.03 12.22 46.85
CA THR A 166 19.38 11.66 47.08
C THR A 166 19.98 12.10 48.41
N HIS A 167 19.79 13.37 48.82
CA HIS A 167 20.28 13.89 50.09
C HIS A 167 19.62 13.24 51.32
N LEU A 168 18.32 12.93 51.24
CA LEU A 168 17.64 12.19 52.31
C LEU A 168 18.12 10.73 52.34
N MET A 169 18.37 10.11 51.19
CA MET A 169 18.95 8.77 51.12
C MET A 169 20.34 8.72 51.78
N ASP A 170 21.17 9.74 51.52
CA ASP A 170 22.49 9.89 52.15
C ASP A 170 22.39 10.06 53.66
N PHE A 171 21.48 10.94 54.11
CA PHE A 171 21.21 11.14 55.53
C PHE A 171 20.82 9.83 56.21
N LEU A 172 19.86 9.08 55.64
CA LEU A 172 19.36 7.83 56.19
C LEU A 172 20.44 6.74 56.28
N HIS A 173 21.33 6.66 55.29
CA HIS A 173 22.41 5.66 55.29
C HIS A 173 23.43 5.89 56.41
N HIS A 174 23.75 7.16 56.72
CA HIS A 174 24.74 7.52 57.74
C HIS A 174 24.22 7.46 59.18
N GLN A 175 22.93 7.16 59.41
CA GLN A 175 22.36 7.04 60.76
C GLN A 175 22.56 5.65 61.37
N SER A 176 22.42 5.56 62.70
CA SER A 176 22.43 4.27 63.42
C SER A 176 21.32 3.33 62.92
N GLY A 177 21.70 2.12 62.49
CA GLY A 177 20.78 1.16 61.84
C GLY A 177 20.51 1.40 60.35
N GLY A 178 21.11 2.44 59.75
CA GLY A 178 20.97 2.79 58.33
C GLY A 178 21.96 2.11 57.39
N THR A 179 23.03 1.53 57.94
CA THR A 179 24.04 0.80 57.14
C THR A 179 23.41 -0.44 56.50
N LYS A 180 23.59 -0.60 55.18
CA LYS A 180 22.94 -1.62 54.32
C LYS A 180 21.44 -1.44 54.07
N SER A 181 20.86 -0.30 54.46
CA SER A 181 19.44 -0.01 54.19
C SER A 181 19.10 0.02 52.69
N GLU A 182 20.10 0.27 51.83
CA GLU A 182 20.00 0.20 50.38
C GLU A 182 19.65 -1.20 49.82
N ASN A 183 19.77 -2.26 50.63
CA ASN A 183 19.50 -3.65 50.25
C ASN A 183 18.33 -4.29 51.00
N ILE A 184 17.66 -3.55 51.89
CA ILE A 184 16.52 -4.09 52.65
C ILE A 184 15.36 -4.34 51.70
N LYS A 185 14.84 -5.57 51.70
CA LYS A 185 13.71 -5.97 50.87
C LYS A 185 12.38 -5.69 51.58
N ASN A 186 11.41 -5.18 50.83
CA ASN A 186 10.03 -5.07 51.30
C ASN A 186 9.31 -6.44 51.25
N HIS A 187 8.03 -6.53 51.64
CA HIS A 187 7.27 -7.80 51.61
C HIS A 187 7.09 -8.37 50.19
N VAL A 188 7.31 -7.56 49.15
CA VAL A 188 7.28 -7.97 47.73
C VAL A 188 8.69 -8.32 47.23
N GLY A 189 9.72 -8.24 48.09
CA GLY A 189 11.09 -8.61 47.78
C GLY A 189 11.88 -7.49 47.08
N GLU A 190 11.31 -6.29 46.94
CA GLU A 190 11.93 -5.18 46.23
C GLU A 190 12.90 -4.45 47.15
N ILE A 191 14.09 -4.15 46.65
CA ILE A 191 15.03 -3.19 47.27
C ILE A 191 14.68 -1.74 46.83
N PRO A 192 15.16 -0.70 47.53
CA PRO A 192 14.84 0.70 47.23
C PRO A 192 14.98 1.13 45.76
N ILE A 193 16.03 0.69 45.05
CA ILE A 193 16.22 0.99 43.61
C ILE A 193 15.19 0.28 42.72
N LEU A 194 14.89 -0.99 42.97
CA LEU A 194 13.85 -1.76 42.25
C LEU A 194 12.48 -1.12 42.46
N PHE A 195 12.18 -0.75 43.70
CA PHE A 195 10.93 -0.09 44.04
C PHE A 195 10.77 1.24 43.29
N ALA A 196 11.85 2.00 43.06
CA ALA A 196 11.81 3.24 42.29
C ALA A 196 11.58 2.98 40.79
N LEU A 197 12.30 2.02 40.19
CA LEU A 197 12.23 1.71 38.75
C LEU A 197 10.85 1.15 38.33
N LYS A 198 10.20 0.37 39.19
CA LYS A 198 8.88 -0.26 38.91
C LYS A 198 7.68 0.71 38.99
N GLN A 199 7.88 1.98 39.35
CA GLN A 199 6.77 2.93 39.49
C GLN A 199 6.16 3.33 38.13
N LYS A 200 4.83 3.17 37.99
CA LYS A 200 4.09 3.50 36.75
C LYS A 200 4.25 4.96 36.31
N ARG A 201 4.22 5.26 35.01
CA ARG A 201 4.15 6.63 34.47
C ARG A 201 2.81 7.30 34.82
N ASN A 202 2.78 8.06 35.91
CA ASN A 202 1.69 8.97 36.25
C ASN A 202 2.30 10.36 36.49
N GLY A 203 1.62 11.47 36.15
CA GLY A 203 2.13 12.85 36.30
C GLY A 203 2.54 13.29 37.72
N ARG A 204 2.47 12.38 38.71
CA ARG A 204 2.94 12.53 40.10
C ARG A 204 4.16 11.67 40.46
N ASN A 205 4.78 10.99 39.50
CA ASN A 205 6.00 10.22 39.70
C ASN A 205 7.21 10.95 39.06
N LEU A 206 8.42 10.49 39.35
CA LEU A 206 9.66 11.07 38.83
C LEU A 206 9.70 11.03 37.29
N SER A 207 10.34 12.05 36.69
CA SER A 207 10.69 11.99 35.27
C SER A 207 11.75 10.91 35.02
N ASP A 208 11.86 10.43 33.78
CA ASP A 208 12.85 9.41 33.42
C ASP A 208 14.29 9.91 33.70
N ASP A 209 14.53 11.22 33.53
CA ASP A 209 15.81 11.86 33.89
C ASP A 209 16.10 11.82 35.39
N GLN A 210 15.10 12.12 36.24
CA GLN A 210 15.28 12.07 37.69
C GLN A 210 15.44 10.64 38.21
N LEU A 211 14.72 9.66 37.64
CA LEU A 211 14.91 8.25 37.96
C LEU A 211 16.29 7.77 37.55
N LEU A 212 16.80 8.26 36.43
CA LEU A 212 18.15 7.98 36.00
C LEU A 212 19.17 8.56 36.98
N THR A 213 19.00 9.80 37.44
CA THR A 213 19.86 10.38 38.49
C THR A 213 19.86 9.53 39.75
N VAL A 214 18.70 9.04 40.20
CA VAL A 214 18.60 8.14 41.36
C VAL A 214 19.34 6.82 41.10
N SER A 215 19.23 6.28 39.89
CA SER A 215 19.89 5.04 39.48
C SER A 215 21.42 5.20 39.44
N CYS A 216 21.92 6.29 38.83
CA CYS A 216 23.33 6.67 38.86
C CYS A 216 23.81 6.84 40.30
N TYR A 217 23.04 7.52 41.14
CA TYR A 217 23.39 7.74 42.54
C TYR A 217 23.56 6.41 43.29
N PHE A 218 22.60 5.48 43.19
CA PHE A 218 22.74 4.16 43.83
C PHE A 218 23.95 3.36 43.33
N LEU A 219 24.27 3.47 42.04
CA LEU A 219 25.39 2.73 41.46
C LEU A 219 26.73 3.39 41.84
N GLU A 220 26.86 4.70 41.73
CA GLU A 220 28.15 5.40 41.83
C GLU A 220 28.51 5.87 43.25
N HIS A 221 27.58 5.77 44.21
CA HIS A 221 27.83 6.27 45.57
C HIS A 221 28.95 5.48 46.30
N PRO A 222 30.01 6.14 46.81
CA PRO A 222 31.15 5.46 47.44
C PRO A 222 30.80 4.61 48.65
N SER A 223 29.76 4.99 49.41
CA SER A 223 29.38 4.33 50.66
C SER A 223 28.37 3.19 50.47
N TYR A 224 27.74 3.06 49.30
CA TYR A 224 26.68 2.06 49.09
C TYR A 224 27.27 0.74 48.60
N SER A 225 26.90 -0.34 49.26
CA SER A 225 27.26 -1.70 48.84
C SER A 225 26.02 -2.40 48.30
N LEU A 226 25.55 -1.96 47.13
CA LEU A 226 24.31 -2.47 46.53
C LEU A 226 24.46 -3.95 46.17
N ASP A 227 23.53 -4.78 46.65
CA ASP A 227 23.35 -6.16 46.19
C ASP A 227 22.76 -6.14 44.78
N ILE A 228 23.64 -6.16 43.80
CA ILE A 228 23.30 -6.07 42.38
C ILE A 228 22.55 -7.31 41.87
N HIS A 229 22.60 -8.42 42.61
CA HIS A 229 21.91 -9.68 42.30
C HIS A 229 20.54 -9.80 42.98
N ALA A 230 20.15 -8.81 43.79
CA ALA A 230 18.86 -8.81 44.44
C ALA A 230 17.72 -8.85 43.39
N ALA A 231 16.89 -9.89 43.48
CA ALA A 231 15.63 -10.00 42.77
C ALA A 231 14.45 -9.97 43.75
N ASP A 232 13.32 -9.47 43.25
CA ASP A 232 12.04 -9.50 43.95
C ASP A 232 11.27 -10.81 43.74
N HIS A 233 10.09 -10.97 44.37
CA HIS A 233 9.27 -12.19 44.20
C HIS A 233 8.77 -12.41 42.76
N SER A 234 8.82 -11.39 41.90
CA SER A 234 8.47 -11.50 40.48
C SER A 234 9.65 -11.94 39.60
N GLY A 235 10.84 -12.14 40.20
CA GLY A 235 12.08 -12.46 39.51
C GLY A 235 12.79 -11.24 38.90
N MET A 236 12.26 -10.03 39.11
CA MET A 236 12.81 -8.80 38.54
C MET A 236 14.02 -8.34 39.36
N ASN A 237 15.16 -8.27 38.69
CA ASN A 237 16.39 -7.65 39.21
C ASN A 237 16.58 -6.26 38.58
N VAL A 238 17.67 -5.58 38.97
CA VAL A 238 17.93 -4.18 38.57
C VAL A 238 18.01 -4.04 37.05
N LEU A 239 18.62 -5.00 36.35
CA LEU A 239 18.69 -5.04 34.89
C LEU A 239 17.30 -5.21 34.26
N GLY A 240 16.51 -6.20 34.72
CA GLY A 240 15.16 -6.43 34.23
C GLY A 240 14.26 -5.21 34.41
N ALA A 241 14.32 -4.56 35.59
CA ALA A 241 13.57 -3.33 35.85
C ALA A 241 14.04 -2.15 34.98
N PHE A 242 15.35 -2.01 34.75
CA PHE A 242 15.93 -0.98 33.88
C PHE A 242 15.48 -1.17 32.42
N LEU A 243 15.64 -2.38 31.88
CA LEU A 243 15.20 -2.73 30.53
C LEU A 243 13.69 -2.54 30.39
N ASP A 244 12.89 -3.00 31.35
CA ASP A 244 11.44 -2.87 31.28
C ASP A 244 10.96 -1.42 31.32
N ARG A 245 11.69 -0.53 32.01
CA ARG A 245 11.34 0.89 32.16
C ARG A 245 11.80 1.78 31.02
N PHE A 246 13.02 1.59 30.54
CA PHE A 246 13.73 2.59 29.75
C PHE A 246 13.89 2.24 28.26
N MET A 247 13.50 1.03 27.86
CA MET A 247 13.70 0.56 26.49
C MET A 247 12.83 1.27 25.46
N GLU A 248 11.59 1.63 25.78
CA GLU A 248 10.72 2.47 24.95
C GLU A 248 10.73 3.95 25.38
N SER A 249 11.75 4.39 26.13
CA SER A 249 11.87 5.80 26.51
C SER A 249 13.29 6.33 26.37
N LEU A 250 14.15 6.05 27.34
CA LEU A 250 15.51 6.56 27.38
C LEU A 250 16.31 6.08 26.16
N ALA A 251 16.08 4.85 25.70
CA ALA A 251 16.76 4.33 24.52
C ALA A 251 16.44 5.11 23.23
N GLU A 252 15.25 5.71 23.13
CA GLU A 252 14.89 6.58 21.98
C GLU A 252 15.34 8.02 22.22
N SER A 253 15.10 8.58 23.42
CA SER A 253 15.39 10.00 23.69
C SER A 253 16.87 10.32 23.93
N LYS A 254 17.61 9.38 24.54
CA LYS A 254 19.01 9.53 25.00
C LYS A 254 19.76 8.19 24.87
N PRO A 255 19.91 7.64 23.64
CA PRO A 255 20.46 6.31 23.40
C PRO A 255 21.86 6.10 24.00
N VAL A 256 22.76 7.08 23.87
CA VAL A 256 24.13 7.00 24.40
C VAL A 256 24.14 6.74 25.91
N LEU A 257 23.27 7.45 26.64
CA LEU A 257 23.16 7.35 28.08
C LEU A 257 22.50 6.03 28.52
N PHE A 258 21.51 5.56 27.76
CA PHE A 258 20.91 4.24 27.94
C PHE A 258 21.96 3.12 27.81
N PHE A 259 22.74 3.13 26.73
CA PHE A 259 23.76 2.11 26.48
C PHE A 259 24.92 2.17 27.48
N MET A 260 25.34 3.37 27.89
CA MET A 260 26.33 3.55 28.96
C MET A 260 25.86 2.91 30.27
N MET A 261 24.61 3.16 30.67
CA MET A 261 24.06 2.59 31.91
C MET A 261 23.86 1.09 31.84
N LEU A 262 23.37 0.59 30.71
CA LEU A 262 23.28 -0.84 30.45
C LEU A 262 24.64 -1.52 30.59
N GLU A 263 25.69 -0.97 29.96
CA GLU A 263 27.03 -1.51 30.05
C GLU A 263 27.60 -1.45 31.47
N THR A 264 27.34 -0.37 32.23
CA THR A 264 27.75 -0.24 33.63
C THR A 264 27.11 -1.32 34.51
N LEU A 265 25.83 -1.62 34.32
CA LEU A 265 25.13 -2.70 35.02
C LEU A 265 25.77 -4.07 34.70
N LEU A 266 26.06 -4.33 33.43
CA LEU A 266 26.68 -5.58 32.99
C LEU A 266 28.12 -5.76 33.52
N LYS A 267 28.93 -4.70 33.54
CA LYS A 267 30.29 -4.71 34.11
C LYS A 267 30.32 -5.03 35.60
N ARG A 268 29.23 -4.74 36.33
CA ARG A 268 29.07 -5.09 37.76
C ARG A 268 28.62 -6.53 37.98
N GLY A 269 28.39 -7.29 36.92
CA GLY A 269 28.07 -8.71 37.00
C GLY A 269 26.61 -9.02 37.33
N VAL A 270 25.65 -8.13 37.08
CA VAL A 270 24.21 -8.42 37.27
C VAL A 270 23.84 -9.74 36.58
N ASP A 271 23.08 -10.61 37.23
CA ASP A 271 22.57 -11.82 36.58
C ASP A 271 21.61 -11.44 35.44
N LEU A 272 21.98 -11.84 34.23
CA LEU A 272 21.32 -11.47 32.98
C LEU A 272 20.40 -12.60 32.45
N ASN A 273 20.34 -13.73 33.15
CA ASN A 273 19.55 -14.92 32.78
C ASN A 273 18.30 -15.11 33.64
N LEU A 274 17.98 -14.18 34.54
CA LEU A 274 16.74 -14.24 35.31
C LEU A 274 15.53 -13.90 34.43
N SER A 275 14.48 -14.70 34.59
CA SER A 275 13.17 -14.42 34.01
C SER A 275 12.32 -13.63 35.01
N PHE A 276 11.67 -12.58 34.53
CA PHE A 276 10.90 -11.65 35.35
C PHE A 276 9.54 -11.33 34.73
N HIS A 277 8.59 -10.90 35.57
CA HIS A 277 7.29 -10.43 35.10
C HIS A 277 7.40 -8.97 34.67
N SER A 278 7.19 -8.68 33.39
CA SER A 278 7.24 -7.31 32.87
C SER A 278 6.08 -6.48 33.43
N ALA A 279 6.37 -5.33 34.03
CA ALA A 279 5.34 -4.39 34.48
C ALA A 279 4.65 -3.67 33.31
N HIS A 280 5.24 -3.79 32.11
CA HIS A 280 4.80 -3.23 30.85
C HIS A 280 4.30 -4.29 29.86
N ALA A 281 4.13 -5.56 30.28
CA ALA A 281 3.68 -6.66 29.41
C ALA A 281 2.37 -6.31 28.68
N ALA A 282 1.37 -5.80 29.40
CA ALA A 282 0.11 -5.33 28.80
C ALA A 282 0.23 -4.09 27.89
N SER A 283 1.38 -3.41 27.82
CA SER A 283 1.70 -2.40 26.79
C SER A 283 2.56 -2.95 25.65
N LEU A 284 3.36 -3.98 25.91
CA LEU A 284 4.21 -4.69 24.95
C LEU A 284 3.40 -5.68 24.10
N GLU A 285 2.41 -6.35 24.69
CA GLU A 285 1.45 -7.28 24.06
C GLU A 285 0.09 -6.62 23.75
N ARG A 286 -0.05 -5.31 23.93
CA ARG A 286 -1.33 -4.59 23.75
C ARG A 286 -1.77 -4.74 22.28
N ARG A 287 -2.81 -5.51 21.91
CA ARG A 287 -4.11 -5.76 22.55
C ARG A 287 -4.65 -7.18 22.28
N LYS A 288 -4.91 -7.96 23.34
CA LYS A 288 -5.87 -9.09 23.32
C LYS A 288 -7.32 -8.60 23.18
N ARG A 289 -8.06 -9.29 22.30
CA ARG A 289 -9.53 -9.32 22.03
C ARG A 289 -10.34 -8.05 22.33
N PRO A 290 -10.85 -7.36 21.29
CA PRO A 290 -11.98 -6.45 21.43
C PRO A 290 -13.28 -7.25 21.60
N HIS A 291 -14.24 -6.69 22.33
CA HIS A 291 -15.67 -6.93 22.07
C HIS A 291 -15.95 -6.79 20.56
N GLU A 292 -16.92 -7.52 20.00
CA GLU A 292 -17.15 -7.60 18.53
C GLU A 292 -17.11 -6.25 17.80
N ASP A 293 -17.61 -5.17 18.41
CA ASP A 293 -17.61 -3.81 17.82
C ASP A 293 -16.22 -3.14 17.68
N GLY A 294 -15.18 -3.65 18.36
CA GLY A 294 -13.83 -3.07 18.35
C GLY A 294 -12.82 -3.76 17.43
N LYS A 295 -13.16 -4.91 16.83
CA LYS A 295 -12.27 -5.65 15.92
C LYS A 295 -12.09 -4.94 14.59
N ASP A 296 -13.17 -4.38 14.08
CA ASP A 296 -13.19 -3.64 12.81
C ASP A 296 -12.31 -2.38 12.89
N GLN A 297 -12.35 -1.68 14.03
CA GLN A 297 -11.54 -0.48 14.27
C GLN A 297 -10.03 -0.80 14.42
N LEU A 298 -9.68 -2.01 14.88
CA LEU A 298 -8.30 -2.48 15.00
C LEU A 298 -7.73 -2.91 13.64
N LEU A 299 -8.50 -3.66 12.85
CA LEU A 299 -8.11 -4.04 11.48
C LEU A 299 -7.97 -2.82 10.57
N ARG A 300 -8.86 -1.82 10.71
CA ARG A 300 -8.74 -0.50 10.04
C ARG A 300 -7.53 0.31 10.47
N SER A 301 -6.98 0.06 11.66
CA SER A 301 -5.84 0.84 12.15
C SER A 301 -4.54 0.51 11.43
N GLY A 302 -4.48 -0.54 10.60
CA GLY A 302 -3.31 -0.96 9.83
C GLY A 302 -2.04 -1.14 10.66
N ARG A 303 -2.19 -1.41 11.97
CA ARG A 303 -1.07 -1.63 12.89
C ARG A 303 -0.69 -3.11 12.88
N GLU A 304 0.60 -3.39 12.94
CA GLU A 304 1.16 -4.73 13.06
C GLU A 304 0.55 -5.44 14.28
N LEU A 305 -0.36 -6.38 14.04
CA LEU A 305 -0.71 -7.37 15.04
C LEU A 305 0.42 -8.41 15.00
N CYS A 306 1.49 -8.16 15.77
CA CYS A 306 2.47 -9.20 16.06
C CYS A 306 1.85 -10.17 17.08
N GLU A 307 0.85 -10.94 16.65
CA GLU A 307 0.45 -12.14 17.39
C GLU A 307 1.57 -13.15 17.23
N VAL A 308 2.54 -13.11 18.17
CA VAL A 308 3.45 -14.22 18.39
C VAL A 308 2.57 -15.45 18.56
N THR A 309 2.79 -16.46 17.72
CA THR A 309 2.01 -17.71 17.65
C THR A 309 1.55 -18.11 19.04
N SER A 310 0.23 -18.03 19.26
CA SER A 310 -0.43 -18.27 20.55
C SER A 310 -0.45 -19.76 20.94
N LEU A 311 0.45 -20.56 20.37
CA LEU A 311 0.45 -22.02 20.44
C LEU A 311 0.93 -22.54 21.81
N ALA A 312 1.68 -21.74 22.54
CA ALA A 312 2.25 -22.12 23.82
C ALA A 312 1.40 -21.61 25.01
N LYS A 313 0.79 -22.53 25.78
CA LYS A 313 0.13 -22.21 27.05
C LYS A 313 1.20 -21.91 28.09
N GLY A 314 1.17 -20.72 28.69
CA GLY A 314 2.15 -20.34 29.70
C GLY A 314 1.91 -18.94 30.24
N ASP A 315 2.79 -18.52 31.14
CA ASP A 315 2.78 -17.18 31.71
C ASP A 315 3.36 -16.19 30.69
N GLU A 316 2.50 -15.36 30.11
CA GLU A 316 2.87 -14.38 29.06
C GLU A 316 3.70 -13.22 29.61
N ASP A 317 3.52 -12.88 30.89
CA ASP A 317 4.18 -11.72 31.48
C ASP A 317 5.64 -12.05 31.85
N LYS A 318 5.98 -13.33 32.02
CA LYS A 318 7.29 -13.81 32.46
C LYS A 318 8.26 -13.99 31.28
N MET A 319 9.33 -13.18 31.23
CA MET A 319 10.34 -13.26 30.18
C MET A 319 11.76 -12.93 30.68
N PRO A 320 12.81 -13.48 30.06
CA PRO A 320 14.19 -13.08 30.33
C PRO A 320 14.58 -11.77 29.63
N ALA A 321 15.70 -11.17 30.07
CA ALA A 321 16.21 -9.91 29.51
C ALA A 321 16.41 -9.95 27.99
N LEU A 322 16.94 -11.05 27.44
CA LEU A 322 17.12 -11.23 26.00
C LEU A 322 15.79 -11.15 25.23
N VAL A 323 14.75 -11.81 25.73
CA VAL A 323 13.42 -11.80 25.09
C VAL A 323 12.78 -10.42 25.22
N ARG A 324 12.93 -9.77 26.37
CA ARG A 324 12.43 -8.39 26.57
C ARG A 324 13.04 -7.41 25.56
N VAL A 325 14.35 -7.52 25.30
CA VAL A 325 15.02 -6.75 24.25
C VAL A 325 14.51 -7.14 22.88
N ALA A 326 14.38 -8.44 22.61
CA ALA A 326 13.93 -8.94 21.32
C ALA A 326 12.58 -8.35 20.91
N ILE A 327 11.66 -8.07 21.84
CA ILE A 327 10.30 -7.56 21.58
C ILE A 327 10.27 -6.09 21.12
N THR A 328 11.31 -5.30 21.38
CA THR A 328 11.35 -3.86 21.14
C THR A 328 11.22 -3.47 19.66
N PRO A 329 10.46 -2.41 19.30
CA PRO A 329 10.24 -2.05 17.90
C PRO A 329 11.49 -1.46 17.22
N ASN A 330 12.29 -0.66 17.92
CA ASN A 330 13.48 -0.02 17.34
C ASN A 330 14.57 -1.04 17.00
N ALA A 331 14.85 -1.23 15.70
CA ALA A 331 15.80 -2.23 15.20
C ALA A 331 17.24 -1.96 15.65
N SER A 332 17.71 -0.71 15.62
CA SER A 332 19.08 -0.38 16.03
C SER A 332 19.27 -0.59 17.53
N THR A 333 18.32 -0.13 18.35
CA THR A 333 18.34 -0.37 19.80
C THR A 333 18.33 -1.86 20.12
N ARG A 334 17.45 -2.64 19.48
CA ARG A 334 17.40 -4.09 19.65
C ARG A 334 18.73 -4.76 19.33
N TYR A 335 19.25 -4.50 18.14
CA TYR A 335 20.46 -5.14 17.63
C TYR A 335 21.64 -4.93 18.57
N HIS A 336 21.90 -3.68 18.96
CA HIS A 336 23.01 -3.33 19.83
C HIS A 336 22.81 -3.78 21.28
N ALA A 337 21.58 -3.75 21.81
CA ALA A 337 21.29 -4.25 23.15
C ALA A 337 21.44 -5.77 23.24
N LEU A 338 21.00 -6.52 22.23
CA LEU A 338 21.23 -7.97 22.15
C LEU A 338 22.72 -8.30 22.08
N ALA A 339 23.48 -7.60 21.22
CA ALA A 339 24.92 -7.80 21.09
C ALA A 339 25.64 -7.56 22.43
N LEU A 340 25.29 -6.51 23.18
CA LEU A 340 25.85 -6.27 24.51
C LEU A 340 25.49 -7.38 25.50
N LEU A 341 24.23 -7.78 25.59
CA LEU A 341 23.82 -8.85 26.51
C LEU A 341 24.55 -10.17 26.23
N LEU A 342 24.68 -10.53 24.95
CA LEU A 342 25.39 -11.73 24.53
C LEU A 342 26.89 -11.65 24.83
N ARG A 343 27.53 -10.49 24.62
CA ARG A 343 28.93 -10.24 24.96
C ARG A 343 29.24 -10.47 26.44
N TYR A 344 28.30 -10.13 27.32
CA TYR A 344 28.45 -10.34 28.78
C TYR A 344 27.92 -11.70 29.26
N GLY A 345 27.64 -12.65 28.36
CA GLY A 345 27.36 -14.04 28.71
C GLY A 345 25.89 -14.42 28.87
N ALA A 346 24.97 -13.72 28.19
CA ALA A 346 23.55 -14.09 28.18
C ALA A 346 23.33 -15.45 27.52
N LYS A 347 22.61 -16.33 28.21
CA LYS A 347 22.32 -17.70 27.77
C LYS A 347 21.11 -17.71 26.84
N LEU A 348 21.32 -18.20 25.63
CA LEU A 348 20.29 -18.31 24.58
C LEU A 348 19.17 -19.31 24.93
N SER A 349 19.47 -20.31 25.76
CA SER A 349 18.53 -21.33 26.23
C SER A 349 17.61 -20.87 27.37
N THR A 350 17.76 -19.63 27.84
CA THR A 350 16.85 -19.07 28.82
C THR A 350 15.51 -18.79 28.14
N ALA A 351 14.47 -19.51 28.58
CA ALA A 351 13.14 -19.42 27.98
C ALA A 351 12.19 -18.51 28.77
N ASP A 352 11.19 -17.97 28.08
CA ASP A 352 10.05 -17.26 28.68
C ASP A 352 9.08 -18.23 29.41
N GLY A 353 8.02 -17.69 30.02
CA GLY A 353 7.00 -18.49 30.72
C GLY A 353 6.19 -19.44 29.82
N ARG A 354 6.37 -19.36 28.50
CA ARG A 354 5.80 -20.26 27.48
C ARG A 354 6.80 -21.30 26.96
N GLY A 355 8.06 -21.22 27.40
CA GLY A 355 9.14 -22.09 26.94
C GLY A 355 9.83 -21.60 25.66
N ASN A 356 9.54 -20.39 25.18
CA ASN A 356 10.17 -19.84 23.98
C ASN A 356 11.54 -19.23 24.30
N THR A 357 12.55 -19.60 23.52
CA THR A 357 13.92 -19.05 23.59
C THR A 357 14.06 -17.77 22.77
N LEU A 358 15.22 -17.09 22.86
CA LEU A 358 15.50 -15.94 22.01
C LEU A 358 15.35 -16.29 20.52
N LEU A 359 15.91 -17.41 20.07
CA LEU A 359 15.88 -17.81 18.65
C LEU A 359 14.45 -18.04 18.15
N MET A 360 13.57 -18.57 19.00
CA MET A 360 12.14 -18.73 18.71
C MET A 360 11.44 -17.38 18.51
N HIS A 361 11.71 -16.40 19.38
CA HIS A 361 11.18 -15.03 19.25
C HIS A 361 11.71 -14.29 18.01
N LEU A 362 12.99 -14.47 17.68
CA LEU A 362 13.58 -13.88 16.48
C LEU A 362 13.02 -14.50 15.19
N ALA A 363 12.86 -15.83 15.17
CA ALA A 363 12.25 -16.54 14.05
C ALA A 363 10.79 -16.14 13.83
N ALA A 364 9.99 -16.10 14.91
CA ALA A 364 8.58 -15.72 14.86
C ALA A 364 8.34 -14.28 14.37
N ARG A 365 9.35 -13.42 14.42
CA ARG A 365 9.28 -12.00 14.03
C ARG A 365 10.12 -11.67 12.80
N ASN A 366 10.62 -12.67 12.08
CA ASN A 366 11.40 -12.51 10.86
C ASN A 366 12.69 -11.66 11.02
N LEU A 367 13.35 -11.74 12.19
CA LEU A 367 14.48 -10.87 12.54
C LEU A 367 15.83 -11.48 12.13
N VAL A 368 16.18 -11.35 10.85
CA VAL A 368 17.40 -11.93 10.25
C VAL A 368 18.68 -11.40 10.89
N ALA A 369 18.82 -10.08 11.03
CA ALA A 369 20.03 -9.43 11.54
C ALA A 369 20.36 -9.87 12.97
N GLU A 370 19.36 -9.84 13.85
CA GLU A 370 19.48 -10.28 15.24
C GLU A 370 19.72 -11.78 15.33
N THR A 371 19.16 -12.57 14.41
CA THR A 371 19.42 -14.01 14.35
C THR A 371 20.89 -14.27 14.02
N ARG A 372 21.50 -13.52 13.07
CA ARG A 372 22.95 -13.62 12.78
C ARG A 372 23.79 -13.37 14.03
N VAL A 373 23.44 -12.34 14.80
CA VAL A 373 24.12 -12.01 16.07
C VAL A 373 23.94 -13.13 17.10
N ALA A 374 22.70 -13.62 17.28
CA ALA A 374 22.39 -14.67 18.25
C ALA A 374 23.04 -16.03 17.90
N LEU A 375 23.26 -16.32 16.62
CA LEU A 375 23.95 -17.53 16.16
C LEU A 375 25.48 -17.41 16.20
N GLY A 376 26.03 -16.25 16.59
CA GLY A 376 27.48 -16.03 16.64
C GLY A 376 28.13 -15.85 15.26
N LEU A 377 27.34 -15.58 14.21
CA LEU A 377 27.85 -15.33 12.86
C LEU A 377 28.48 -13.93 12.73
N VAL A 378 28.21 -13.03 13.69
CA VAL A 378 28.79 -11.69 13.76
C VAL A 378 29.90 -11.68 14.83
N ARG A 379 31.14 -11.47 14.41
CA ARG A 379 32.33 -11.48 15.31
C ARG A 379 32.56 -10.16 16.03
N SER A 380 32.03 -9.06 15.50
CA SER A 380 32.30 -7.73 16.01
C SER A 380 31.15 -6.77 15.68
N VAL A 381 30.76 -5.93 16.65
CA VAL A 381 29.68 -4.95 16.52
C VAL A 381 30.21 -3.56 16.86
N PRO A 382 29.83 -2.49 16.14
CA PRO A 382 30.22 -1.12 16.49
C PRO A 382 29.86 -0.77 17.93
N ASP A 383 30.68 0.05 18.59
CA ASP A 383 30.33 0.58 19.92
C ASP A 383 29.03 1.40 19.81
N PRO A 384 27.98 1.09 20.58
CA PRO A 384 26.74 1.85 20.54
C PRO A 384 26.94 3.34 20.77
N LYS A 385 27.93 3.76 21.57
CA LYS A 385 28.21 5.18 21.79
C LYS A 385 28.54 5.88 20.48
N ASP A 386 29.41 5.30 19.66
CA ASP A 386 29.84 5.87 18.37
C ASP A 386 28.67 5.90 17.36
N VAL A 387 27.84 4.84 17.35
CA VAL A 387 26.67 4.73 16.46
C VAL A 387 25.65 5.84 16.72
N PHE A 388 25.40 6.17 17.98
CA PHE A 388 24.40 7.16 18.37
C PHE A 388 24.95 8.59 18.54
N THR A 389 26.26 8.81 18.43
CA THR A 389 26.88 10.15 18.36
C THR A 389 27.25 10.59 16.94
N PHE A 390 27.06 9.72 15.93
CA PHE A 390 27.43 9.95 14.52
C PHE A 390 28.92 10.30 14.32
N THR A 391 29.78 9.86 15.24
CA THR A 391 31.24 10.02 15.14
C THR A 391 31.85 8.82 14.42
N ALA A 392 32.86 9.04 13.57
CA ALA A 392 33.55 7.95 12.87
C ALA A 392 34.01 6.87 13.86
N SER A 393 33.48 5.65 13.72
CA SER A 393 33.75 4.57 14.67
C SER A 393 35.19 4.09 14.50
N THR A 394 35.95 4.17 15.59
CA THR A 394 37.29 3.54 15.68
C THR A 394 37.27 2.38 16.67
N ARG A 395 36.14 2.15 17.36
CA ARG A 395 35.99 1.18 18.44
C ARG A 395 34.94 0.15 18.09
N VAL A 396 35.40 -1.09 17.94
CA VAL A 396 34.53 -2.25 17.70
C VAL A 396 34.54 -3.16 18.91
N CYS A 397 33.37 -3.62 19.32
CA CYS A 397 33.20 -4.58 20.40
C CYS A 397 33.29 -6.00 19.83
N SER A 398 34.26 -6.80 20.28
CA SER A 398 34.29 -8.23 19.96
C SER A 398 33.10 -8.96 20.59
N LEU A 399 32.46 -9.81 19.80
CA LEU A 399 31.33 -10.63 20.21
C LEU A 399 31.69 -12.10 20.01
N HIS A 400 31.54 -12.90 21.07
CA HIS A 400 31.71 -14.34 21.01
C HIS A 400 30.49 -15.02 21.62
N VAL A 401 29.78 -15.79 20.81
CA VAL A 401 28.66 -16.63 21.25
C VAL A 401 29.13 -18.09 21.20
N PRO A 402 29.19 -18.82 22.33
CA PRO A 402 29.64 -20.20 22.33
C PRO A 402 28.73 -21.12 21.50
N GLU A 403 29.30 -21.95 20.64
CA GLU A 403 28.55 -22.90 19.80
C GLU A 403 27.64 -23.84 20.63
N ALA A 404 28.10 -24.26 21.81
CA ALA A 404 27.30 -25.06 22.74
C ALA A 404 26.02 -24.35 23.21
N SER A 405 26.06 -23.02 23.38
CA SER A 405 24.90 -22.21 23.75
C SER A 405 23.87 -22.17 22.62
N VAL A 406 24.35 -22.03 21.38
CA VAL A 406 23.52 -22.04 20.16
C VAL A 406 22.83 -23.39 19.98
N LYS A 407 23.59 -24.49 20.06
CA LYS A 407 23.04 -25.86 19.96
C LYS A 407 22.00 -26.14 21.05
N ALA A 408 22.28 -25.74 22.29
CA ALA A 408 21.32 -25.89 23.39
C ALA A 408 20.01 -25.13 23.14
N ALA A 409 20.08 -23.90 22.61
CA ALA A 409 18.90 -23.10 22.31
C ALA A 409 18.10 -23.62 21.12
N LEU A 410 18.76 -24.17 20.10
CA LEU A 410 18.12 -24.78 18.91
C LEU A 410 17.43 -26.11 19.23
N ALA A 411 17.99 -26.91 20.15
CA ALA A 411 17.42 -28.18 20.58
C ALA A 411 16.21 -28.02 21.52
N GLN A 412 16.05 -26.85 22.13
CA GLN A 412 14.98 -26.59 23.09
C GLN A 412 13.60 -26.53 22.42
N ARG A 413 12.60 -27.01 23.15
CA ARG A 413 11.19 -27.03 22.73
C ARG A 413 10.36 -26.18 23.68
N ASN A 414 9.43 -25.42 23.14
CA ASN A 414 8.47 -24.69 23.96
C ASN A 414 7.37 -25.64 24.51
N THR A 415 6.40 -25.09 25.24
CA THR A 415 5.30 -25.88 25.83
C THR A 415 4.41 -26.59 24.80
N ALA A 416 4.42 -26.15 23.53
CA ALA A 416 3.75 -26.81 22.41
C ALA A 416 4.64 -27.82 21.67
N GLY A 417 5.88 -28.05 22.14
CA GLY A 417 6.85 -28.93 21.49
C GLY A 417 7.57 -28.29 20.30
N LEU A 418 7.33 -27.02 19.99
CA LEU A 418 7.87 -26.33 18.83
C LEU A 418 9.33 -25.89 19.06
N THR A 419 10.14 -25.97 17.99
CA THR A 419 11.53 -25.49 17.96
C THR A 419 11.63 -24.18 17.16
N ALA A 420 12.80 -23.52 17.18
CA ALA A 420 13.05 -22.34 16.34
C ALA A 420 12.83 -22.61 14.85
N CYS A 421 13.12 -23.82 14.36
CA CYS A 421 12.86 -24.21 12.97
C CYS A 421 11.36 -24.29 12.65
N HIS A 422 10.54 -24.79 13.56
CA HIS A 422 9.08 -24.78 13.39
C HIS A 422 8.55 -23.36 13.25
N MET A 423 9.01 -22.46 14.13
CA MET A 423 8.61 -21.06 14.11
C MET A 423 9.16 -20.29 12.90
N ALA A 424 10.30 -20.70 12.34
CA ALA A 424 10.81 -20.13 11.09
C ALA A 424 9.95 -20.51 9.88
N VAL A 425 9.41 -21.74 9.86
CA VAL A 425 8.53 -22.22 8.78
C VAL A 425 7.12 -21.63 8.92
N GLN A 426 6.47 -21.83 10.07
CA GLN A 426 5.11 -21.37 10.33
C GLN A 426 5.07 -20.47 11.59
N PRO A 427 5.50 -19.20 11.46
CA PRO A 427 5.58 -18.25 12.57
C PRO A 427 4.22 -17.77 13.07
N LEU A 428 3.21 -17.74 12.20
CA LEU A 428 1.89 -17.16 12.45
C LEU A 428 0.77 -18.14 12.07
N ASP A 429 -0.38 -17.99 12.73
CA ASP A 429 -1.57 -18.83 12.48
C ASP A 429 -2.25 -18.51 11.14
N TYR A 430 -2.01 -17.32 10.59
CA TYR A 430 -2.69 -16.77 9.41
C TYR A 430 -1.75 -16.49 8.22
N GLY A 431 -0.51 -16.98 8.26
CA GLY A 431 0.47 -16.82 7.19
C GLY A 431 1.89 -17.18 7.62
N SER A 432 2.83 -17.07 6.70
CA SER A 432 4.25 -17.34 6.97
C SER A 432 5.11 -16.31 6.26
N TYR A 433 6.29 -16.02 6.82
CA TYR A 433 7.28 -15.17 6.15
C TYR A 433 8.02 -15.93 5.03
N GLU A 434 8.03 -17.26 5.09
CA GLU A 434 8.76 -18.16 4.18
C GLU A 434 10.23 -17.76 3.95
N ASN A 435 10.85 -17.20 4.99
CA ASN A 435 12.21 -16.70 4.91
C ASN A 435 13.21 -17.86 4.92
N THR A 436 13.60 -18.28 3.72
CA THR A 436 14.55 -19.37 3.49
C THR A 436 15.94 -19.05 4.04
N ARG A 437 16.35 -17.78 4.06
CA ARG A 437 17.62 -17.34 4.66
C ARG A 437 17.63 -17.57 6.17
N LEU A 438 16.58 -17.13 6.87
CA LEU A 438 16.47 -17.34 8.31
C LEU A 438 16.44 -18.83 8.66
N LEU A 439 15.65 -19.62 7.94
CA LEU A 439 15.60 -21.07 8.13
C LEU A 439 16.95 -21.72 7.84
N GLY A 440 17.61 -21.37 6.73
CA GLY A 440 18.91 -21.88 6.35
C GLY A 440 20.00 -21.59 7.39
N MET A 441 20.00 -20.39 7.98
CA MET A 441 20.93 -20.07 9.07
C MET A 441 20.70 -20.93 10.32
N LEU A 442 19.44 -21.14 10.72
CA LEU A 442 19.11 -21.99 11.87
C LEU A 442 19.53 -23.45 11.65
N VAL A 443 19.28 -23.99 10.45
CA VAL A 443 19.64 -25.37 10.10
C VAL A 443 21.15 -25.55 10.06
N ARG A 444 21.89 -24.64 9.40
CA ARG A 444 23.37 -24.68 9.35
C ARG A 444 24.00 -24.55 10.74
N ALA A 445 23.34 -23.86 11.67
CA ALA A 445 23.77 -23.75 13.06
C ALA A 445 23.44 -24.98 13.94
N GLY A 446 22.80 -26.02 13.36
CA GLY A 446 22.47 -27.28 14.04
C GLY A 446 21.00 -27.44 14.44
N GLY A 447 20.08 -26.68 13.82
CA GLY A 447 18.64 -26.81 14.03
C GLY A 447 18.08 -28.11 13.44
N ASP A 448 17.36 -28.89 14.24
CA ASP A 448 16.76 -30.15 13.81
C ASP A 448 15.39 -29.94 13.14
N LEU A 449 15.32 -30.23 11.83
CA LEU A 449 14.10 -30.17 11.03
C LEU A 449 13.15 -31.35 11.27
N ARG A 450 13.64 -32.47 11.84
CA ARG A 450 12.87 -33.70 12.10
C ARG A 450 12.28 -33.76 13.50
N ALA A 451 12.65 -32.82 14.36
CA ALA A 451 12.04 -32.67 15.67
C ALA A 451 10.52 -32.57 15.50
N LYS A 452 9.76 -33.39 16.23
CA LYS A 452 8.30 -33.37 16.21
C LYS A 452 7.75 -32.52 17.33
N ASP A 453 6.76 -31.69 17.05
CA ASP A 453 6.01 -30.95 18.04
C ASP A 453 5.08 -31.85 18.88
N SER A 454 4.29 -31.25 19.77
CA SER A 454 3.30 -32.00 20.56
C SER A 454 2.15 -32.60 19.73
N SER A 455 1.94 -32.13 18.49
CA SER A 455 0.95 -32.70 17.54
C SER A 455 1.52 -33.81 16.66
N GLY A 456 2.83 -34.07 16.74
CA GLY A 456 3.54 -35.08 15.96
C GLY A 456 4.04 -34.60 14.59
N LYS A 457 3.90 -33.30 14.28
CA LYS A 457 4.38 -32.66 13.05
C LYS A 457 5.79 -32.11 13.22
N SER A 458 6.62 -32.29 12.19
CA SER A 458 7.94 -31.69 12.08
C SER A 458 7.93 -30.38 11.29
N ALA A 459 9.02 -29.61 11.32
CA ALA A 459 9.15 -28.38 10.51
C ALA A 459 8.97 -28.66 9.00
N ILE A 460 9.39 -29.84 8.54
CA ILE A 460 9.21 -30.29 7.14
C ILE A 460 7.73 -30.55 6.84
N ASP A 461 6.98 -31.10 7.81
CA ASP A 461 5.54 -31.32 7.64
C ASP A 461 4.79 -30.00 7.54
N TYR A 462 5.16 -28.99 8.34
CA TYR A 462 4.64 -27.63 8.17
C TYR A 462 4.98 -27.03 6.80
N ALA A 463 6.21 -27.21 6.32
CA ALA A 463 6.61 -26.73 4.98
C ALA A 463 5.85 -27.45 3.85
N ARG A 464 5.42 -28.70 4.07
CA ARG A 464 4.57 -29.46 3.13
C ARG A 464 3.11 -29.03 3.18
N ASP A 465 2.63 -28.61 4.35
CA ASP A 465 1.27 -28.08 4.52
C ASP A 465 1.12 -26.68 3.90
N GLN A 466 2.22 -25.92 3.72
CA GLN A 466 2.22 -24.63 3.05
C GLN A 466 1.83 -24.74 1.57
N ARG A 467 0.95 -23.84 1.12
CA ARG A 467 0.42 -23.83 -0.25
C ARG A 467 1.44 -23.41 -1.31
N SER A 468 2.34 -22.47 -0.99
CA SER A 468 3.39 -22.01 -1.91
C SER A 468 4.38 -23.13 -2.30
N ARG A 469 4.59 -24.08 -1.37
CA ARG A 469 5.65 -25.08 -1.38
C ARG A 469 7.06 -24.51 -1.56
N PHE A 470 7.24 -23.20 -1.40
CA PHE A 470 8.53 -22.53 -1.67
C PHE A 470 9.60 -22.97 -0.67
N VAL A 471 9.25 -22.99 0.64
CA VAL A 471 10.15 -23.49 1.69
C VAL A 471 10.48 -24.96 1.47
N LEU A 472 9.51 -25.78 1.05
CA LEU A 472 9.75 -27.20 0.75
C LEU A 472 10.75 -27.37 -0.40
N ARG A 473 10.56 -26.67 -1.53
CA ARG A 473 11.50 -26.69 -2.66
C ARG A 473 12.90 -26.22 -2.25
N PHE A 474 12.99 -25.21 -1.39
CA PHE A 474 14.26 -24.76 -0.82
C PHE A 474 14.93 -25.87 0.01
N LEU A 475 14.18 -26.54 0.89
CA LEU A 475 14.70 -27.65 1.70
C LEU A 475 15.14 -28.83 0.83
N GLU A 476 14.38 -29.19 -0.20
CA GLU A 476 14.74 -30.25 -1.15
C GLU A 476 16.03 -29.93 -1.91
N ARG A 477 16.23 -28.67 -2.30
CA ARG A 477 17.42 -28.23 -3.04
C ARG A 477 18.66 -28.08 -2.15
N THR A 478 18.51 -27.54 -0.95
CA THR A 478 19.63 -27.14 -0.09
C THR A 478 19.97 -28.20 0.97
N PHE A 479 18.99 -29.00 1.40
CA PHE A 479 19.11 -30.00 2.48
C PHE A 479 18.42 -31.33 2.11
N PRO A 480 18.75 -31.96 0.97
CA PRO A 480 18.05 -33.14 0.43
C PRO A 480 18.07 -34.35 1.38
N GLU A 481 19.09 -34.47 2.22
CA GLU A 481 19.24 -35.54 3.22
C GLU A 481 18.11 -35.59 4.24
N PHE A 482 17.33 -34.51 4.40
CA PHE A 482 16.21 -34.43 5.34
C PHE A 482 14.84 -34.73 4.72
N VAL A 483 14.69 -34.64 3.39
CA VAL A 483 13.37 -34.65 2.71
C VAL A 483 13.23 -35.88 1.81
N SER A 484 12.16 -36.67 2.00
CA SER A 484 11.78 -37.75 1.06
C SER A 484 10.81 -37.22 0.00
N VAL A 485 11.09 -37.49 -1.28
CA VAL A 485 10.21 -37.13 -2.40
C VAL A 485 8.90 -37.91 -2.28
N GLN A 486 7.79 -37.20 -2.09
CA GLN A 486 6.43 -37.76 -2.21
C GLN A 486 5.69 -37.04 -3.32
N ALA A 487 4.91 -37.78 -4.10
CA ALA A 487 4.17 -37.29 -5.25
C ALA A 487 3.18 -36.18 -4.84
N GLU A 488 3.06 -35.18 -5.71
CA GLU A 488 2.18 -34.03 -5.55
C GLU A 488 0.72 -34.47 -5.38
N ALA A 489 0.04 -33.94 -4.36
CA ALA A 489 -1.41 -34.01 -4.31
C ALA A 489 -1.96 -33.09 -5.41
N ARG A 490 -2.51 -33.67 -6.48
CA ARG A 490 -3.20 -32.92 -7.52
C ARG A 490 -4.33 -32.11 -6.90
N GLU A 491 -4.43 -30.83 -7.27
CA GLU A 491 -5.57 -30.00 -6.88
C GLU A 491 -6.86 -30.69 -7.34
N SER A 492 -7.85 -30.75 -6.45
CA SER A 492 -9.16 -31.32 -6.76
C SER A 492 -9.79 -30.54 -7.91
N THR A 493 -10.14 -31.23 -8.99
CA THR A 493 -10.82 -30.60 -10.13
C THR A 493 -12.21 -30.13 -9.73
N THR A 494 -12.42 -28.82 -9.71
CA THR A 494 -13.71 -28.21 -9.40
C THR A 494 -14.65 -28.39 -10.58
N MET A 495 -15.85 -28.91 -10.31
CA MET A 495 -16.87 -29.14 -11.34
C MET A 495 -17.66 -27.83 -11.55
N PHE A 496 -17.65 -27.32 -12.78
CA PHE A 496 -18.46 -26.16 -13.18
C PHE A 496 -19.79 -26.63 -13.77
N ALA A 497 -20.86 -25.88 -13.54
CA ALA A 497 -22.11 -26.06 -14.27
C ALA A 497 -21.88 -25.90 -15.78
N ALA A 498 -22.69 -26.58 -16.60
CA ALA A 498 -22.61 -26.46 -18.04
C ALA A 498 -22.87 -25.01 -18.48
N ALA A 499 -22.01 -24.46 -19.32
CA ALA A 499 -22.22 -23.13 -19.88
C ALA A 499 -23.45 -23.17 -20.80
N PRO A 500 -24.42 -22.25 -20.63
CA PRO A 500 -25.52 -22.11 -21.59
C PRO A 500 -24.98 -21.62 -22.95
N ILE A 501 -25.68 -21.95 -24.03
CA ILE A 501 -25.33 -21.51 -25.39
C ILE A 501 -25.89 -20.10 -25.61
N TYR A 502 -25.37 -19.16 -24.83
CA TYR A 502 -25.96 -17.82 -24.71
C TYR A 502 -25.97 -17.02 -26.00
N SER A 503 -25.07 -17.30 -26.94
CA SER A 503 -25.09 -16.62 -28.25
C SER A 503 -26.33 -17.03 -29.06
N ASP A 504 -26.65 -18.32 -29.11
CA ASP A 504 -27.82 -18.82 -29.84
C ASP A 504 -29.12 -18.37 -29.16
N ASP A 505 -29.14 -18.40 -27.82
CA ASP A 505 -30.28 -17.91 -27.05
C ASP A 505 -30.51 -16.42 -27.23
N ALA A 506 -29.45 -15.60 -27.28
CA ALA A 506 -29.57 -14.18 -27.58
C ALA A 506 -30.11 -13.94 -28.99
N SER A 507 -29.56 -14.62 -30.01
CA SER A 507 -30.01 -14.48 -31.39
C SER A 507 -31.49 -14.86 -31.56
N ALA A 508 -31.92 -15.94 -30.92
CA ALA A 508 -33.31 -16.37 -30.96
C ALA A 508 -34.24 -15.41 -30.21
N TYR A 509 -33.83 -14.89 -29.04
CA TYR A 509 -34.59 -13.88 -28.31
C TYR A 509 -34.80 -12.60 -29.13
N LEU A 510 -33.77 -12.13 -29.84
CA LEU A 510 -33.88 -10.97 -30.72
C LEU A 510 -34.84 -11.23 -31.88
N ALA A 511 -34.80 -12.42 -32.50
CA ALA A 511 -35.74 -12.80 -33.55
C ALA A 511 -37.20 -12.87 -33.04
N GLU A 512 -37.41 -13.38 -31.82
CA GLU A 512 -38.73 -13.38 -31.16
C GLU A 512 -39.24 -11.94 -30.93
N CYS A 513 -38.35 -11.03 -30.52
CA CYS A 513 -38.69 -9.61 -30.29
C CYS A 513 -38.95 -8.82 -31.58
N GLU A 514 -38.24 -9.12 -32.67
CA GLU A 514 -38.52 -8.60 -34.01
C GLU A 514 -39.91 -9.07 -34.48
N THR A 515 -40.21 -10.36 -34.31
CA THR A 515 -41.51 -10.95 -34.69
C THR A 515 -42.67 -10.37 -33.87
N SER A 516 -42.45 -10.07 -32.59
CA SER A 516 -43.45 -9.46 -31.72
C SER A 516 -43.60 -7.94 -31.90
N GLY A 517 -42.81 -7.31 -32.78
CA GLY A 517 -42.83 -5.87 -33.00
C GLY A 517 -42.20 -5.03 -31.88
N LYS A 518 -41.49 -5.67 -30.92
CA LYS A 518 -40.75 -4.97 -29.85
C LYS A 518 -39.44 -4.37 -30.37
N ILE A 519 -38.92 -4.90 -31.47
CA ILE A 519 -37.85 -4.31 -32.25
C ILE A 519 -38.43 -3.96 -33.61
N SER A 520 -38.40 -2.67 -33.97
CA SER A 520 -38.85 -2.19 -35.29
C SER A 520 -37.73 -1.42 -35.98
N ARG A 521 -37.43 -1.76 -37.23
CA ARG A 521 -36.46 -1.04 -38.07
C ARG A 521 -37.22 -0.17 -39.05
N SER A 522 -37.00 1.14 -39.02
CA SER A 522 -37.56 2.10 -39.98
C SER A 522 -36.43 2.87 -40.65
N LEU A 523 -36.57 3.26 -41.92
CA LEU A 523 -35.61 4.18 -42.54
C LEU A 523 -35.61 5.52 -41.79
N VAL A 524 -34.43 6.08 -41.55
CA VAL A 524 -34.28 7.44 -41.02
C VAL A 524 -34.67 8.41 -42.12
N ALA A 525 -35.72 9.18 -41.90
CA ALA A 525 -36.12 10.26 -42.80
C ALA A 525 -34.98 11.28 -42.96
N THR A 526 -34.61 11.61 -44.21
CA THR A 526 -33.56 12.59 -44.49
C THR A 526 -33.95 13.97 -43.97
N LYS A 527 -33.13 14.54 -43.08
CA LYS A 527 -33.30 15.91 -42.55
C LYS A 527 -32.74 16.96 -43.52
N VAL A 528 -33.41 18.11 -43.56
CA VAL A 528 -32.93 19.31 -44.25
C VAL A 528 -31.68 19.85 -43.55
N ASN A 529 -30.65 20.20 -44.31
CA ASN A 529 -29.43 20.77 -43.76
C ASN A 529 -29.69 22.15 -43.13
N ALA A 530 -29.17 22.39 -41.92
CA ALA A 530 -29.33 23.65 -41.20
C ALA A 530 -28.74 24.89 -41.92
N SER A 531 -27.81 24.71 -42.87
CA SER A 531 -27.27 25.79 -43.72
C SER A 531 -28.11 26.07 -44.97
N CYS A 532 -29.18 25.30 -45.19
CA CYS A 532 -30.14 25.56 -46.26
C CYS A 532 -31.09 26.67 -45.83
N ASP A 533 -31.22 27.70 -46.66
CA ASP A 533 -32.02 28.90 -46.36
C ASP A 533 -33.48 28.65 -46.79
N VAL A 534 -34.24 27.96 -45.93
CA VAL A 534 -35.64 27.57 -46.13
C VAL A 534 -36.46 27.78 -44.85
N GLY A 535 -37.78 27.92 -44.98
CA GLY A 535 -38.69 28.08 -43.84
C GLY A 535 -38.78 26.84 -42.94
N ASN A 536 -39.42 27.03 -41.77
CA ASN A 536 -39.60 25.99 -40.74
C ASN A 536 -40.42 24.76 -41.20
N VAL A 537 -41.15 24.87 -42.30
CA VAL A 537 -41.94 23.77 -42.89
C VAL A 537 -41.32 23.41 -44.25
N SER A 538 -40.25 22.62 -44.19
CA SER A 538 -39.50 22.18 -45.35
C SER A 538 -39.12 20.71 -45.24
N LYS A 539 -39.04 20.03 -46.39
CA LYS A 539 -38.66 18.61 -46.47
C LYS A 539 -37.72 18.36 -47.65
N VAL A 540 -36.87 17.34 -47.55
CA VAL A 540 -36.11 16.86 -48.70
C VAL A 540 -37.09 16.26 -49.72
N HIS A 541 -36.96 16.67 -50.97
CA HIS A 541 -37.88 16.28 -52.04
C HIS A 541 -37.56 14.86 -52.53
N SER A 542 -38.60 14.05 -52.77
CA SER A 542 -38.53 12.67 -53.24
C SER A 542 -39.13 12.54 -54.65
N GLU A 543 -38.49 11.74 -55.50
CA GLU A 543 -39.02 11.40 -56.83
C GLU A 543 -40.08 10.29 -56.64
N GLY A 544 -41.36 10.68 -56.48
CA GLY A 544 -42.51 9.78 -56.24
C GLY A 544 -42.82 9.49 -54.76
N ASP A 545 -43.84 8.64 -54.52
CA ASP A 545 -44.38 8.28 -53.19
C ASP A 545 -43.63 7.12 -52.48
N GLY A 546 -42.46 6.71 -53.00
CA GLY A 546 -41.68 5.60 -52.43
C GLY A 546 -40.64 6.06 -51.40
N GLU A 547 -40.59 5.41 -50.24
CA GLU A 547 -39.49 5.58 -49.27
C GLU A 547 -38.13 5.23 -49.94
N GLY A 548 -37.12 6.10 -49.83
CA GLY A 548 -35.78 5.91 -50.41
C GLY A 548 -35.54 6.56 -51.79
N THR A 549 -36.48 7.39 -52.29
CA THR A 549 -36.29 8.18 -53.52
C THR A 549 -35.91 9.64 -53.27
N GLU A 550 -35.49 9.98 -52.05
CA GLU A 550 -35.07 11.35 -51.71
C GLU A 550 -33.86 11.80 -52.53
N LEU A 551 -33.91 13.03 -53.03
CA LEU A 551 -32.84 13.66 -53.78
C LEU A 551 -31.82 14.28 -52.81
N ASP A 552 -31.02 13.39 -52.20
CA ASP A 552 -29.93 13.71 -51.29
C ASP A 552 -28.68 12.90 -51.65
N ALA A 553 -27.54 13.58 -51.80
CA ALA A 553 -26.26 12.96 -52.09
C ALA A 553 -25.14 13.62 -51.27
N LEU A 554 -24.37 12.78 -50.58
CA LEU A 554 -23.07 13.16 -50.04
C LEU A 554 -21.97 12.50 -50.84
N LEU A 555 -21.04 13.32 -51.33
CA LEU A 555 -19.96 12.88 -52.19
C LEU A 555 -18.60 13.21 -51.58
N THR A 556 -17.61 12.33 -51.76
CA THR A 556 -16.24 12.50 -51.26
C THR A 556 -15.20 12.33 -52.36
N LYS A 557 -14.08 13.06 -52.29
CA LYS A 557 -12.98 12.96 -53.25
C LYS A 557 -11.65 13.32 -52.58
N VAL A 558 -10.56 12.74 -53.06
CA VAL A 558 -9.20 13.24 -52.80
C VAL A 558 -8.76 14.17 -53.92
N ASP A 559 -8.33 15.37 -53.56
CA ASP A 559 -7.63 16.30 -54.45
C ASP A 559 -6.12 16.22 -54.23
N VAL A 560 -5.44 15.45 -55.08
CA VAL A 560 -4.01 15.14 -54.96
C VAL A 560 -3.12 16.31 -55.42
N LYS A 561 -3.69 17.35 -56.06
CA LYS A 561 -2.92 18.51 -56.54
C LYS A 561 -2.59 19.53 -55.45
N ASN A 562 -3.26 19.46 -54.30
CA ASN A 562 -3.05 20.39 -53.20
C ASN A 562 -2.00 19.86 -52.22
N GLY A 563 -0.75 20.26 -52.45
CA GLY A 563 0.38 19.98 -51.55
C GLY A 563 0.91 18.56 -51.63
N ARG A 564 1.90 18.24 -50.78
CA ARG A 564 2.63 16.96 -50.76
C ARG A 564 1.77 15.75 -50.34
N PHE A 565 0.61 15.98 -49.71
CA PHE A 565 -0.19 14.95 -49.05
C PHE A 565 -1.60 14.75 -49.65
N GLY A 566 -2.02 15.60 -50.59
CA GLY A 566 -3.40 15.64 -51.09
C GLY A 566 -4.40 16.14 -50.04
N LEU A 567 -5.54 16.69 -50.47
CA LEU A 567 -6.60 17.18 -49.59
C LEU A 567 -7.90 16.39 -49.79
N ASN A 568 -8.51 15.95 -48.70
CA ASN A 568 -9.83 15.33 -48.70
C ASN A 568 -10.93 16.40 -48.78
N VAL A 569 -11.77 16.32 -49.80
CA VAL A 569 -12.85 17.28 -50.08
C VAL A 569 -14.21 16.58 -50.17
N PHE A 570 -15.27 17.27 -49.75
CA PHE A 570 -16.65 16.79 -49.86
C PHE A 570 -17.50 17.68 -50.77
N TYR A 571 -18.60 17.11 -51.26
CA TYR A 571 -19.65 17.81 -51.98
C TYR A 571 -21.01 17.21 -51.59
N ARG A 572 -21.87 18.00 -50.97
CA ARG A 572 -23.25 17.66 -50.60
C ARG A 572 -24.20 18.32 -51.59
N LEU A 573 -25.25 17.60 -51.96
CA LEU A 573 -26.29 18.01 -52.88
C LEU A 573 -27.64 17.55 -52.29
N GLN A 574 -28.55 18.47 -51.99
CA GLN A 574 -29.90 18.16 -51.50
C GLN A 574 -30.91 19.01 -52.27
N LEU A 575 -32.02 18.41 -52.69
CA LEU A 575 -33.17 19.17 -53.18
C LEU A 575 -34.21 19.27 -52.07
N VAL A 576 -34.53 20.49 -51.65
CA VAL A 576 -35.44 20.76 -50.52
C VAL A 576 -36.67 21.48 -51.05
N ARG A 577 -37.86 21.04 -50.63
CA ARG A 577 -39.12 21.74 -50.91
C ARG A 577 -39.52 22.54 -49.68
N ASP A 578 -39.67 23.85 -49.83
CA ASP A 578 -40.35 24.70 -48.86
C ASP A 578 -41.86 24.60 -49.12
N GLU A 579 -42.61 24.03 -48.18
CA GLU A 579 -44.04 23.76 -48.38
C GLU A 579 -44.91 25.01 -48.21
N LEU A 580 -44.39 26.05 -47.55
CA LEU A 580 -45.12 27.31 -47.34
C LEU A 580 -45.01 28.23 -48.56
N GLN A 581 -43.80 28.32 -49.11
CA GLN A 581 -43.52 29.17 -50.27
C GLN A 581 -43.69 28.42 -51.61
N ASP A 582 -43.87 27.10 -51.56
CA ASP A 582 -43.96 26.19 -52.71
C ASP A 582 -42.79 26.39 -53.70
N ILE A 583 -41.58 26.51 -53.16
CA ILE A 583 -40.34 26.63 -53.92
C ILE A 583 -39.43 25.43 -53.66
N TYR A 584 -38.66 25.06 -54.68
CA TYR A 584 -37.66 24.01 -54.62
C TYR A 584 -36.27 24.64 -54.51
N VAL A 585 -35.57 24.42 -53.40
CA VAL A 585 -34.21 24.93 -53.18
C VAL A 585 -33.22 23.79 -53.38
N LEU A 586 -32.41 23.90 -54.43
CA LEU A 586 -31.25 23.04 -54.62
C LEU A 586 -30.10 23.56 -53.75
N PHE A 587 -29.84 22.83 -52.68
CA PHE A 587 -28.76 23.09 -51.75
C PHE A 587 -27.49 22.35 -52.18
N THR A 588 -26.41 23.09 -52.38
CA THR A 588 -25.07 22.54 -52.60
C THR A 588 -24.12 23.03 -51.53
N ASN A 589 -23.29 22.15 -50.98
CA ASN A 589 -22.31 22.51 -49.94
C ASN A 589 -21.02 21.73 -50.15
N TRP A 590 -19.88 22.42 -50.20
CA TRP A 590 -18.60 21.82 -50.52
C TRP A 590 -17.46 22.48 -49.77
N GLY A 591 -16.43 21.69 -49.46
CA GLY A 591 -15.29 22.19 -48.71
C GLY A 591 -14.31 21.08 -48.38
N ARG A 592 -13.33 21.42 -47.54
CA ARG A 592 -12.47 20.42 -46.92
C ARG A 592 -13.29 19.61 -45.93
N ILE A 593 -13.08 18.31 -45.94
CA ILE A 593 -13.69 17.43 -44.95
C ILE A 593 -13.24 17.85 -43.56
N GLY A 594 -14.19 18.26 -42.71
CA GLY A 594 -13.99 18.70 -41.33
C GLY A 594 -14.36 20.16 -41.10
N GLU A 595 -14.62 20.92 -42.16
CA GLU A 595 -15.05 22.32 -42.12
C GLU A 595 -16.51 22.43 -42.59
N THR A 596 -17.19 23.53 -42.21
CA THR A 596 -18.54 23.83 -42.69
C THR A 596 -18.61 23.97 -44.22
N GLY A 597 -17.48 24.34 -44.84
CA GLY A 597 -17.39 24.55 -46.28
C GLY A 597 -18.13 25.79 -46.76
N LYS A 598 -18.13 25.99 -48.08
CA LYS A 598 -18.97 26.98 -48.76
C LYS A 598 -20.28 26.31 -49.17
N PHE A 599 -21.37 27.08 -49.22
CA PHE A 599 -22.66 26.57 -49.68
C PHE A 599 -23.32 27.54 -50.64
N GLN A 600 -24.27 27.03 -51.41
CA GLN A 600 -25.10 27.77 -52.34
C GLN A 600 -26.52 27.20 -52.30
N ASN A 601 -27.49 28.09 -52.14
CA ASN A 601 -28.92 27.81 -52.26
C ASN A 601 -29.38 28.32 -53.62
N THR A 602 -29.90 27.45 -54.48
CA THR A 602 -30.42 27.85 -55.80
C THR A 602 -31.92 27.57 -55.84
N PRO A 603 -32.79 28.59 -55.83
CA PRO A 603 -34.23 28.41 -55.83
C PRO A 603 -34.77 28.13 -57.24
N PHE A 604 -35.78 27.28 -57.32
CA PHE A 604 -36.52 26.90 -58.52
C PHE A 604 -38.02 26.94 -58.20
N ARG A 605 -38.82 27.34 -59.19
CA ARG A 605 -40.30 27.31 -59.10
C ARG A 605 -40.91 26.08 -59.74
N ASP A 606 -40.18 25.44 -60.64
CA ASP A 606 -40.60 24.25 -61.35
C ASP A 606 -39.83 23.04 -60.81
N GLU A 607 -40.57 21.98 -60.46
CA GLU A 607 -40.02 20.74 -59.92
C GLU A 607 -39.11 20.04 -60.93
N THR A 608 -39.54 19.97 -62.19
CA THR A 608 -38.80 19.24 -63.24
C THR A 608 -37.48 19.91 -63.55
N GLU A 609 -37.43 21.25 -63.55
CA GLU A 609 -36.20 22.02 -63.71
C GLU A 609 -35.24 21.77 -62.55
N ALA A 610 -35.74 21.79 -61.31
CA ALA A 610 -34.94 21.57 -60.11
C ALA A 610 -34.34 20.15 -60.06
N VAL A 611 -35.14 19.13 -60.38
CA VAL A 611 -34.70 17.73 -60.45
C VAL A 611 -33.66 17.53 -61.56
N ASN A 612 -33.87 18.12 -62.73
CA ASN A 612 -32.92 18.03 -63.84
C ASN A 612 -31.57 18.67 -63.50
N GLU A 613 -31.57 19.83 -62.84
CA GLU A 613 -30.34 20.48 -62.42
C GLU A 613 -29.62 19.67 -61.32
N PHE A 614 -30.35 19.07 -60.38
CA PHE A 614 -29.79 18.12 -59.41
C PHE A 614 -29.07 16.96 -60.11
N LYS A 615 -29.76 16.26 -61.04
CA LYS A 615 -29.20 15.11 -61.77
C LYS A 615 -27.99 15.51 -62.62
N LYS A 616 -28.02 16.71 -63.22
CA LYS A 616 -26.91 17.27 -64.00
C LYS A 616 -25.68 17.56 -63.14
N ILE A 617 -25.85 18.19 -61.96
CA ILE A 617 -24.75 18.43 -61.03
C ILE A 617 -24.18 17.10 -60.55
N PHE A 618 -25.03 16.16 -60.14
CA PHE A 618 -24.61 14.82 -59.72
C PHE A 618 -23.74 14.14 -60.80
N ARG A 619 -24.24 14.04 -62.03
CA ARG A 619 -23.52 13.43 -63.15
C ARG A 619 -22.21 14.15 -63.49
N SER A 620 -22.18 15.48 -63.39
CA SER A 620 -20.95 16.26 -63.60
C SER A 620 -19.87 15.94 -62.55
N LYS A 621 -20.29 15.77 -61.28
CA LYS A 621 -19.38 15.51 -60.15
C LYS A 621 -18.94 14.04 -60.07
N THR A 622 -19.82 13.08 -60.34
CA THR A 622 -19.54 11.64 -60.18
C THR A 622 -19.17 10.93 -61.48
N GLY A 623 -19.64 11.42 -62.62
CA GLY A 623 -19.55 10.72 -63.90
C GLY A 623 -20.58 9.59 -64.07
N ASN A 624 -21.51 9.43 -63.12
CA ASN A 624 -22.57 8.42 -63.15
C ASN A 624 -23.95 9.09 -63.31
N PRO A 625 -24.93 8.44 -63.98
CA PRO A 625 -26.33 8.85 -63.91
C PRO A 625 -26.84 8.78 -62.46
N TRP A 626 -27.85 9.58 -62.11
CA TRP A 626 -28.48 9.52 -60.78
C TRP A 626 -29.21 8.19 -60.54
N GLU A 627 -29.70 7.60 -61.62
CA GLU A 627 -30.41 6.33 -61.63
C GLU A 627 -29.47 5.18 -61.22
N SER A 628 -28.17 5.28 -61.53
CA SER A 628 -27.15 4.28 -61.19
C SER A 628 -26.54 4.46 -59.79
N ARG A 629 -27.31 5.02 -58.84
CA ARG A 629 -26.85 5.26 -57.46
C ARG A 629 -26.94 4.04 -56.55
N GLY A 630 -27.60 2.98 -56.99
CA GLY A 630 -27.86 1.77 -56.22
C GLY A 630 -26.60 1.00 -55.79
N PRO A 631 -26.68 0.16 -54.74
CA PRO A 631 -25.57 -0.70 -54.31
C PRO A 631 -25.09 -1.60 -55.47
N GLY A 632 -23.81 -1.55 -55.79
CA GLY A 632 -23.20 -2.34 -56.88
C GLY A 632 -23.28 -1.72 -58.29
N GLU A 633 -24.14 -0.71 -58.51
CA GLU A 633 -24.28 -0.05 -59.82
C GLU A 633 -23.41 1.21 -59.96
N PHE A 634 -23.17 1.92 -58.85
CA PHE A 634 -22.31 3.10 -58.85
C PHE A 634 -20.84 2.70 -59.02
N VAL A 635 -20.20 3.16 -60.10
CA VAL A 635 -18.77 2.92 -60.37
C VAL A 635 -17.98 4.20 -60.17
N LYS A 636 -17.08 4.20 -59.19
CA LYS A 636 -16.12 5.29 -58.97
C LYS A 636 -15.29 5.53 -60.24
N LYS A 637 -15.29 6.77 -60.74
CA LYS A 637 -14.46 7.18 -61.89
C LYS A 637 -13.20 7.92 -61.43
N PRO A 638 -12.05 7.74 -62.11
CA PRO A 638 -10.82 8.45 -61.78
C PRO A 638 -11.03 9.96 -61.72
N LYS A 639 -10.49 10.63 -60.68
CA LYS A 639 -10.56 12.09 -60.47
C LYS A 639 -11.97 12.67 -60.30
N LYS A 640 -13.02 11.86 -60.21
CA LYS A 640 -14.41 12.28 -59.93
C LYS A 640 -14.76 12.04 -58.46
N TYR A 641 -15.92 12.49 -58.01
CA TYR A 641 -16.38 12.24 -56.65
C TYR A 641 -16.92 10.80 -56.49
N ASN A 642 -16.71 10.22 -55.31
CA ASN A 642 -17.32 8.97 -54.87
C ASN A 642 -18.66 9.30 -54.20
N LEU A 643 -19.66 8.43 -54.34
CA LEU A 643 -20.93 8.51 -53.61
C LEU A 643 -20.78 7.81 -52.26
N VAL A 644 -21.23 8.44 -51.18
CA VAL A 644 -21.38 7.81 -49.86
C VAL A 644 -22.83 7.31 -49.75
N GLN A 645 -23.02 5.99 -49.73
CA GLN A 645 -24.36 5.42 -49.55
C GLN A 645 -24.80 5.53 -48.09
N ARG A 646 -25.85 6.33 -47.85
CA ARG A 646 -26.48 6.51 -46.54
C ARG A 646 -27.66 5.55 -46.45
N VAL A 647 -27.52 4.44 -45.74
CA VAL A 647 -28.66 3.57 -45.43
C VAL A 647 -28.82 3.54 -43.91
N ASN A 648 -29.41 4.59 -43.37
CA ASN A 648 -29.66 4.67 -41.93
C ASN A 648 -31.01 4.03 -41.65
N HIS A 649 -31.01 2.82 -41.09
CA HIS A 649 -32.19 2.26 -40.44
C HIS A 649 -32.15 2.70 -38.97
N SER A 650 -33.16 3.42 -38.51
CA SER A 650 -33.40 3.60 -37.07
C SER A 650 -33.98 2.29 -36.55
N THR A 651 -33.26 1.66 -35.62
CA THR A 651 -33.82 0.53 -34.86
C THR A 651 -34.41 1.10 -33.60
N LYS A 652 -35.75 1.08 -33.49
CA LYS A 652 -36.43 1.35 -32.24
C LYS A 652 -36.56 0.05 -31.46
N VAL A 653 -36.01 0.05 -30.25
CA VAL A 653 -36.07 -1.08 -29.32
C VAL A 653 -36.99 -0.69 -28.17
N ASP A 654 -37.96 -1.55 -27.86
CA ASP A 654 -38.78 -1.37 -26.67
C ASP A 654 -37.93 -1.54 -25.40
N ASP A 655 -38.10 -0.65 -24.42
CA ASP A 655 -37.37 -0.68 -23.15
C ASP A 655 -37.43 -2.05 -22.46
N GLU A 656 -38.51 -2.83 -22.64
CA GLU A 656 -38.62 -4.19 -22.09
C GLU A 656 -37.54 -5.17 -22.56
N VAL A 657 -37.03 -4.99 -23.79
CA VAL A 657 -36.06 -5.91 -24.40
C VAL A 657 -34.74 -5.86 -23.64
N THR A 658 -34.33 -4.66 -23.23
CA THR A 658 -33.01 -4.36 -22.66
C THR A 658 -33.07 -4.02 -21.17
N ARG A 659 -34.27 -3.95 -20.57
CA ARG A 659 -34.47 -3.59 -19.15
C ARG A 659 -33.62 -4.43 -18.21
N SER A 660 -33.03 -3.75 -17.22
CA SER A 660 -32.21 -4.39 -16.20
C SER A 660 -33.02 -5.37 -15.34
N PHE A 661 -32.52 -6.59 -15.16
CA PHE A 661 -33.11 -7.56 -14.23
C PHE A 661 -33.20 -7.03 -12.80
N ARG A 662 -32.28 -6.15 -12.43
CA ARG A 662 -32.24 -5.53 -11.11
C ARG A 662 -33.46 -4.62 -10.88
N GLU A 663 -33.85 -3.84 -11.88
CA GLU A 663 -35.06 -3.00 -11.79
C GLU A 663 -36.32 -3.86 -11.72
N ASP A 664 -36.35 -4.97 -12.46
CA ASP A 664 -37.43 -5.94 -12.38
C ASP A 664 -37.52 -6.60 -10.99
N MET A 665 -36.38 -6.88 -10.34
CA MET A 665 -36.31 -7.41 -8.96
C MET A 665 -36.71 -6.39 -7.88
N GLU A 666 -36.35 -5.11 -8.06
CA GLU A 666 -36.74 -4.03 -7.15
C GLU A 666 -38.23 -3.66 -7.30
N SER A 667 -38.81 -3.85 -8.49
CA SER A 667 -40.22 -3.57 -8.83
C SER A 667 -41.19 -4.75 -8.62
N VAL A 668 -40.74 -5.86 -8.03
CA VAL A 668 -41.59 -7.02 -7.65
C VAL A 668 -42.78 -6.60 -6.78
N ALA A 669 -42.70 -5.45 -6.09
CA ALA A 669 -43.80 -4.87 -5.32
C ALA A 669 -44.95 -4.26 -6.14
N SER A 670 -44.78 -4.01 -7.45
CA SER A 670 -45.74 -3.21 -8.25
C SER A 670 -46.18 -3.83 -9.59
N LYS A 671 -45.49 -4.84 -10.16
CA LYS A 671 -45.84 -5.40 -11.49
C LYS A 671 -45.99 -6.93 -11.60
N GLY A 672 -45.77 -7.72 -10.54
CA GLY A 672 -46.10 -9.15 -10.53
C GLY A 672 -45.18 -10.10 -11.33
N VAL A 673 -43.97 -9.68 -11.70
CA VAL A 673 -42.94 -10.58 -12.29
C VAL A 673 -42.34 -11.44 -11.18
N VAL A 674 -42.57 -12.76 -11.22
CA VAL A 674 -42.01 -13.72 -10.26
C VAL A 674 -40.80 -14.39 -10.90
N PHE A 675 -39.62 -14.18 -10.33
CA PHE A 675 -38.40 -14.87 -10.75
C PHE A 675 -38.37 -16.29 -10.18
N PRO A 676 -37.96 -17.31 -10.96
CA PRO A 676 -37.65 -18.62 -10.40
C PRO A 676 -36.56 -18.50 -9.33
N GLU A 677 -36.68 -19.27 -8.24
CA GLU A 677 -35.61 -19.38 -7.23
C GLU A 677 -34.37 -20.06 -7.84
N PRO A 678 -33.15 -19.60 -7.49
CA PRO A 678 -31.93 -20.22 -7.98
C PRO A 678 -31.82 -21.66 -7.46
N ARG A 679 -31.29 -22.57 -8.28
CA ARG A 679 -31.09 -23.98 -7.92
C ARG A 679 -29.64 -24.32 -7.61
N ASP A 680 -28.70 -23.55 -8.15
CA ASP A 680 -27.27 -23.70 -7.90
C ASP A 680 -26.93 -23.56 -6.40
N PRO A 681 -26.30 -24.57 -5.78
CA PRO A 681 -25.94 -24.54 -4.36
C PRO A 681 -25.09 -23.33 -3.96
N ASP A 682 -24.17 -22.88 -4.81
CA ASP A 682 -23.26 -21.77 -4.51
C ASP A 682 -24.03 -20.44 -4.41
N LEU A 683 -25.16 -20.31 -5.13
CA LEU A 683 -26.03 -19.14 -5.12
C LEU A 683 -27.08 -19.19 -4.02
N VAL A 684 -27.70 -20.35 -3.80
CA VAL A 684 -28.75 -20.56 -2.77
C VAL A 684 -28.25 -20.20 -1.38
N THR A 685 -26.99 -20.51 -1.06
CA THR A 685 -26.42 -20.27 0.28
C THR A 685 -25.79 -18.90 0.46
N SER A 686 -25.70 -18.07 -0.59
CA SER A 686 -24.81 -16.91 -0.61
C SER A 686 -25.50 -15.62 -1.09
N PRO A 687 -26.24 -14.92 -0.20
CA PRO A 687 -26.92 -13.66 -0.56
C PRO A 687 -25.97 -12.57 -1.07
N SER A 688 -24.73 -12.53 -0.57
CA SER A 688 -23.71 -11.56 -1.01
C SER A 688 -23.27 -11.80 -2.46
N VAL A 689 -23.19 -13.06 -2.90
CA VAL A 689 -22.87 -13.41 -4.29
C VAL A 689 -24.02 -12.99 -5.21
N MET A 690 -25.27 -13.27 -4.82
CA MET A 690 -26.44 -12.80 -5.58
C MET A 690 -26.50 -11.28 -5.70
N ALA A 691 -26.18 -10.54 -4.64
CA ALA A 691 -26.12 -9.08 -4.66
C ALA A 691 -25.00 -8.55 -5.58
N MET A 692 -23.84 -9.20 -5.57
CA MET A 692 -22.74 -8.88 -6.48
C MET A 692 -23.13 -9.16 -7.93
N LEU A 693 -23.68 -10.34 -8.22
CA LEU A 693 -24.14 -10.72 -9.56
C LEU A 693 -25.15 -9.71 -10.09
N ALA A 694 -26.20 -9.40 -9.32
CA ALA A 694 -27.20 -8.41 -9.68
C ALA A 694 -26.61 -7.03 -10.01
N ALA A 695 -25.52 -6.64 -9.34
CA ALA A 695 -24.86 -5.36 -9.57
C ALA A 695 -23.94 -5.36 -10.81
N ILE A 696 -23.19 -6.44 -11.05
CA ILE A 696 -22.28 -6.52 -12.19
C ILE A 696 -23.01 -6.81 -13.50
N THR A 697 -24.12 -7.57 -13.46
CA THR A 697 -24.95 -7.89 -14.64
C THR A 697 -25.96 -6.79 -14.98
N ASP A 698 -25.89 -5.64 -14.34
CA ASP A 698 -26.73 -4.50 -14.67
C ASP A 698 -26.38 -3.95 -16.05
N VAL A 699 -27.37 -3.93 -16.94
CA VAL A 699 -27.24 -3.50 -18.35
C VAL A 699 -26.62 -2.10 -18.48
N ARG A 700 -26.87 -1.24 -17.49
CA ARG A 700 -26.37 0.14 -17.43
C ARG A 700 -24.84 0.20 -17.36
N ASN A 701 -24.18 -0.83 -16.82
CA ASN A 701 -22.72 -0.91 -16.81
C ASN A 701 -22.16 -1.11 -18.22
N LEU A 702 -22.82 -1.96 -19.03
CA LEU A 702 -22.42 -2.24 -20.42
C LEU A 702 -22.74 -1.06 -21.34
N GLN A 703 -23.89 -0.41 -21.14
CA GLN A 703 -24.23 0.85 -21.82
C GLN A 703 -23.21 1.95 -21.51
N LEU A 704 -22.80 2.08 -20.24
CA LEU A 704 -21.75 3.03 -19.84
C LEU A 704 -20.40 2.71 -20.48
N ALA A 705 -20.00 1.44 -20.55
CA ALA A 705 -18.78 1.03 -21.30
C ALA A 705 -18.87 1.45 -22.77
N ALA A 706 -19.98 1.16 -23.45
CA ALA A 706 -20.15 1.50 -24.86
C ALA A 706 -20.13 3.02 -25.09
N GLN A 707 -20.76 3.80 -24.20
CA GLN A 707 -20.76 5.25 -24.29
C GLN A 707 -19.37 5.84 -24.04
N THR A 708 -18.69 5.44 -22.96
CA THR A 708 -17.44 6.07 -22.51
C THR A 708 -16.20 5.57 -23.25
N SER A 709 -16.17 4.31 -23.69
CA SER A 709 -15.03 3.71 -24.38
C SER A 709 -15.20 3.63 -25.90
N CYS A 710 -16.43 3.54 -26.39
CA CYS A 710 -16.69 3.40 -27.83
C CYS A 710 -17.39 4.61 -28.46
N GLY A 711 -17.71 5.65 -27.67
CA GLY A 711 -18.38 6.87 -28.15
C GLY A 711 -19.83 6.63 -28.61
N PHE A 712 -20.44 5.52 -28.21
CA PHE A 712 -21.79 5.16 -28.65
C PHE A 712 -22.84 5.79 -27.72
N ALA A 713 -23.36 6.96 -28.09
CA ALA A 713 -24.35 7.69 -27.31
C ALA A 713 -25.78 7.31 -27.76
N GLY A 714 -26.31 6.22 -27.21
CA GLY A 714 -27.69 5.79 -27.44
C GLY A 714 -27.95 4.59 -26.57
N GLY A 715 -28.95 4.67 -25.69
CA GLY A 715 -29.29 3.61 -24.72
C GLY A 715 -29.57 2.24 -25.36
N ASP A 716 -29.80 2.22 -26.67
CA ASP A 716 -29.92 1.04 -27.51
C ASP A 716 -28.51 0.53 -27.88
N LEU A 717 -27.83 -0.11 -26.92
CA LEU A 717 -26.58 -0.82 -27.18
C LEU A 717 -26.76 -1.60 -28.49
N PRO A 718 -25.87 -1.45 -29.48
CA PRO A 718 -26.24 -1.81 -30.83
C PRO A 718 -26.56 -3.30 -30.87
N LEU A 719 -27.82 -3.60 -31.19
CA LEU A 719 -28.22 -4.81 -31.91
C LEU A 719 -27.63 -4.81 -33.33
N ALA A 720 -26.47 -4.15 -33.54
CA ALA A 720 -25.71 -4.21 -34.77
C ALA A 720 -25.46 -5.68 -35.04
N LYS A 721 -25.73 -6.09 -36.26
CA LYS A 721 -25.51 -7.48 -36.62
C LYS A 721 -24.01 -7.73 -36.47
N GLN A 722 -23.63 -8.80 -35.78
CA GLN A 722 -22.22 -9.16 -35.60
C GLN A 722 -21.46 -9.24 -36.93
N ASP A 723 -22.20 -9.53 -38.02
CA ASP A 723 -21.71 -9.46 -39.39
C ASP A 723 -21.27 -8.05 -39.80
N GLU A 724 -22.00 -7.00 -39.47
CA GLU A 724 -21.63 -5.60 -39.77
C GLU A 724 -20.33 -5.20 -39.05
N LEU A 725 -20.15 -5.62 -37.79
CA LEU A 725 -18.90 -5.38 -37.06
C LEU A 725 -17.72 -6.15 -37.66
N ARG A 726 -17.94 -7.41 -38.06
CA ARG A 726 -16.92 -8.23 -38.72
C ARG A 726 -16.50 -7.61 -40.05
N ASP A 727 -17.47 -7.22 -40.88
CA ASP A 727 -17.23 -6.61 -42.19
C ASP A 727 -16.53 -5.24 -42.04
N ALA A 728 -16.88 -4.47 -41.01
CA ALA A 728 -16.20 -3.21 -40.68
C ALA A 728 -14.73 -3.43 -40.28
N LEU A 729 -14.44 -4.42 -39.43
CA LEU A 729 -13.07 -4.78 -39.03
C LEU A 729 -12.24 -5.29 -40.21
N GLU A 730 -12.84 -6.07 -41.11
CA GLU A 730 -12.17 -6.52 -42.35
C GLU A 730 -11.78 -5.33 -43.22
N LYS A 731 -12.70 -4.37 -43.45
CA LYS A 731 -12.40 -3.14 -44.21
C LYS A 731 -11.30 -2.30 -43.56
N LEU A 732 -11.30 -2.16 -42.23
CA LEU A 732 -10.23 -1.43 -41.52
C LEU A 732 -8.87 -2.12 -41.68
N THR A 733 -8.84 -3.45 -41.67
CA THR A 733 -7.62 -4.23 -41.88
C THR A 733 -7.07 -4.03 -43.30
N GLU A 734 -7.94 -3.98 -44.30
CA GLU A 734 -7.55 -3.64 -45.68
C GLU A 734 -7.00 -2.20 -45.78
N ILE A 735 -7.67 -1.22 -45.15
CA ILE A 735 -7.21 0.18 -45.12
C ILE A 735 -5.84 0.28 -44.46
N ARG A 736 -5.61 -0.42 -43.35
CA ARG A 736 -4.32 -0.45 -42.66
C ARG A 736 -3.20 -0.94 -43.59
N GLY A 737 -3.40 -2.06 -44.29
CA GLY A 737 -2.39 -2.58 -45.22
C GLY A 737 -2.07 -1.61 -46.36
N LEU A 738 -3.07 -0.89 -46.89
CA LEU A 738 -2.86 0.16 -47.90
C LEU A 738 -2.09 1.37 -47.35
N LEU A 739 -2.31 1.74 -46.09
CA LEU A 739 -1.57 2.83 -45.45
C LEU A 739 -0.12 2.45 -45.13
N GLU A 740 0.15 1.19 -44.74
CA GLU A 740 1.51 0.69 -44.57
C GLU A 740 2.28 0.70 -45.89
N GLU A 741 1.65 0.27 -46.99
CA GLU A 741 2.25 0.40 -48.34
C GLU A 741 2.53 1.88 -48.68
N LYS A 742 1.66 2.80 -48.23
CA LYS A 742 1.81 4.24 -48.47
C LYS A 742 3.00 4.80 -47.72
N GLU A 743 3.19 4.42 -46.46
CA GLU A 743 4.31 4.87 -45.64
C GLU A 743 5.66 4.42 -46.24
N GLU A 744 5.77 3.16 -46.66
CA GLU A 744 6.98 2.66 -47.34
C GLU A 744 7.23 3.41 -48.65
N LEU A 745 6.19 3.65 -49.45
CA LEU A 745 6.30 4.44 -50.68
C LEU A 745 6.74 5.89 -50.41
N VAL A 746 6.27 6.51 -49.33
CA VAL A 746 6.69 7.85 -48.92
C VAL A 746 8.18 7.86 -48.51
N LYS A 747 8.67 6.82 -47.84
CA LYS A 747 10.11 6.64 -47.55
C LYS A 747 10.92 6.51 -48.84
N GLU A 748 10.46 5.69 -49.79
CA GLU A 748 11.08 5.56 -51.11
C GLU A 748 11.13 6.90 -51.87
N ILE A 749 10.04 7.67 -51.87
CA ILE A 749 9.99 9.02 -52.46
C ILE A 749 10.99 9.96 -51.77
N GLY A 750 11.12 9.87 -50.45
CA GLY A 750 12.11 10.62 -49.68
C GLY A 750 13.55 10.31 -50.13
N THR A 751 13.90 9.03 -50.27
CA THR A 751 15.24 8.62 -50.73
C THR A 751 15.52 9.01 -52.19
N ALA A 752 14.53 8.86 -53.08
CA ALA A 752 14.63 9.22 -54.50
C ALA A 752 14.64 10.75 -54.75
N SER A 753 14.24 11.56 -53.76
CA SER A 753 14.31 13.02 -53.86
C SER A 753 15.74 13.57 -53.81
N GLY A 754 16.72 12.78 -53.35
CA GLY A 754 18.14 13.16 -53.32
C GLY A 754 18.90 13.00 -54.64
N ASP A 755 18.34 12.25 -55.60
CA ASP A 755 18.99 11.94 -56.89
C ASP A 755 18.49 12.88 -58.00
N LEU A 756 19.34 13.80 -58.46
CA LEU A 756 18.99 14.84 -59.45
C LEU A 756 19.16 14.39 -60.92
N SER A 757 19.46 13.11 -61.18
CA SER A 757 19.58 12.56 -62.54
C SER A 757 18.24 12.49 -63.31
N ASP A 758 18.31 12.36 -64.64
CA ASP A 758 17.12 12.14 -65.50
C ASP A 758 16.42 10.80 -65.19
N GLU A 759 17.19 9.78 -64.77
CA GLU A 759 16.66 8.51 -64.25
C GLU A 759 15.94 8.72 -62.92
N GLY A 760 16.49 9.55 -62.03
CA GLY A 760 15.86 9.98 -60.79
C GLY A 760 14.55 10.75 -61.03
N ALA A 761 14.48 11.59 -62.06
CA ALA A 761 13.26 12.30 -62.44
C ALA A 761 12.16 11.33 -62.92
N THR A 762 12.52 10.33 -63.72
CA THR A 762 11.58 9.30 -64.20
C THR A 762 11.08 8.43 -63.05
N LYS A 763 11.97 8.02 -62.14
CA LYS A 763 11.61 7.26 -60.93
C LYS A 763 10.66 8.05 -60.02
N ARG A 764 10.92 9.36 -59.81
CA ARG A 764 10.00 10.24 -59.05
C ARG A 764 8.62 10.34 -59.67
N ALA A 765 8.51 10.46 -61.00
CA ALA A 765 7.22 10.52 -61.68
C ALA A 765 6.42 9.22 -61.50
N LEU A 766 7.08 8.06 -61.59
CA LEU A 766 6.47 6.75 -61.37
C LEU A 766 5.99 6.57 -59.91
N LEU A 767 6.83 6.95 -58.95
CA LEU A 767 6.50 6.90 -57.51
C LEU A 767 5.34 7.86 -57.16
N ALA A 768 5.33 9.06 -57.73
CA ALA A 768 4.23 10.02 -57.56
C ALA A 768 2.90 9.46 -58.11
N THR A 769 2.93 8.80 -59.26
CA THR A 769 1.75 8.14 -59.85
C THR A 769 1.24 7.01 -58.95
N ARG A 770 2.14 6.20 -58.39
CA ARG A 770 1.79 5.13 -57.44
C ARG A 770 1.20 5.71 -56.15
N HIS A 771 1.76 6.81 -55.63
CA HIS A 771 1.26 7.49 -54.43
C HIS A 771 -0.14 8.09 -54.65
N GLU A 772 -0.39 8.69 -55.82
CA GLU A 772 -1.72 9.18 -56.22
C GLU A 772 -2.75 8.04 -56.23
N ALA A 773 -2.43 6.92 -56.90
CA ALA A 773 -3.32 5.76 -57.00
C ALA A 773 -3.62 5.12 -55.64
N LEU A 774 -2.61 5.01 -54.77
CA LEU A 774 -2.77 4.42 -53.44
C LEU A 774 -3.62 5.32 -52.53
N THR A 775 -3.42 6.64 -52.58
CA THR A 775 -4.24 7.59 -51.82
C THR A 775 -5.70 7.58 -52.26
N GLU A 776 -5.97 7.43 -53.56
CA GLU A 776 -7.34 7.27 -54.07
C GLU A 776 -7.99 5.97 -53.57
N LYS A 777 -7.25 4.85 -53.56
CA LYS A 777 -7.73 3.57 -52.98
C LYS A 777 -8.05 3.67 -51.49
N VAL A 778 -7.17 4.29 -50.69
CA VAL A 778 -7.40 4.49 -49.25
C VAL A 778 -8.68 5.29 -49.00
N SER A 779 -8.92 6.35 -49.77
CA SER A 779 -10.13 7.16 -49.65
C SER A 779 -11.40 6.42 -50.06
N GLU A 780 -11.34 5.60 -51.11
CA GLU A 780 -12.44 4.74 -51.51
C GLU A 780 -12.78 3.74 -50.40
N ARG A 781 -11.79 2.99 -49.90
CA ARG A 781 -11.99 2.02 -48.81
C ARG A 781 -12.48 2.67 -47.53
N SER A 782 -11.94 3.83 -47.17
CA SER A 782 -12.44 4.62 -46.03
C SER A 782 -13.91 5.01 -46.21
N SER A 783 -14.32 5.43 -47.41
CA SER A 783 -15.74 5.75 -47.67
C SER A 783 -16.63 4.51 -47.53
N ARG A 784 -16.17 3.35 -48.01
CA ARG A 784 -16.85 2.06 -47.87
C ARG A 784 -16.95 1.58 -46.42
N TYR A 785 -16.04 1.99 -45.55
CA TYR A 785 -16.12 1.71 -44.11
C TYR A 785 -17.33 2.45 -43.47
N TYR A 786 -17.49 3.74 -43.76
CA TYR A 786 -18.59 4.55 -43.22
C TYR A 786 -19.98 4.19 -43.77
N GLU A 787 -20.06 3.39 -44.85
CA GLU A 787 -21.32 2.78 -45.30
C GLU A 787 -21.82 1.71 -44.33
N ILE A 788 -20.91 1.05 -43.60
CA ILE A 788 -21.23 -0.01 -42.63
C ILE A 788 -21.40 0.59 -41.24
N MET A 789 -20.52 1.51 -40.85
CA MET A 789 -20.52 2.15 -39.53
C MET A 789 -20.95 3.61 -39.65
N PRO A 790 -22.25 3.93 -39.54
CA PRO A 790 -22.74 5.30 -39.62
C PRO A 790 -22.30 6.12 -38.40
N CYS A 791 -21.68 7.27 -38.64
CA CYS A 791 -21.37 8.23 -37.57
C CYS A 791 -22.66 8.94 -37.11
N GLN A 792 -22.89 9.08 -35.80
CA GLN A 792 -24.05 9.79 -35.24
C GLN A 792 -24.06 11.28 -35.62
N GLU A 793 -25.03 11.71 -36.45
CA GLU A 793 -25.10 13.06 -37.02
C GLU A 793 -25.17 14.21 -36.01
N ASP A 794 -25.76 13.99 -34.83
CA ASP A 794 -26.00 15.09 -33.88
C ASP A 794 -24.75 15.42 -33.01
N ALA A 795 -23.75 14.53 -32.97
CA ALA A 795 -22.43 14.80 -32.39
C ALA A 795 -21.37 15.21 -33.43
N LEU A 796 -21.73 15.19 -34.73
CA LEU A 796 -20.85 15.37 -35.89
C LEU A 796 -20.61 16.85 -36.27
N ALA A 797 -20.10 17.63 -35.32
CA ALA A 797 -19.31 18.81 -35.71
C ALA A 797 -17.97 18.41 -36.40
N SER A 798 -17.67 17.11 -36.57
CA SER A 798 -16.50 16.60 -37.31
C SER A 798 -16.88 15.64 -38.44
N SER A 799 -16.96 16.17 -39.66
CA SER A 799 -17.17 15.50 -40.96
C SER A 799 -16.50 14.12 -41.16
N ILE A 800 -17.10 13.25 -41.97
CA ILE A 800 -16.61 11.93 -42.43
C ILE A 800 -15.21 12.03 -43.07
N LYS A 801 -14.15 11.62 -42.38
CA LYS A 801 -12.74 11.71 -42.83
C LYS A 801 -12.22 10.39 -43.39
N ALA A 802 -11.53 10.44 -44.53
CA ALA A 802 -10.72 9.29 -44.95
C ALA A 802 -9.56 9.11 -43.96
N PHE A 803 -9.24 7.86 -43.64
CA PHE A 803 -8.07 7.54 -42.81
C PHE A 803 -6.81 7.92 -43.56
N ASP A 804 -5.92 8.68 -42.91
CA ASP A 804 -4.68 9.17 -43.50
C ASP A 804 -3.43 8.61 -42.82
N GLN A 805 -3.52 8.20 -41.55
CA GLN A 805 -2.47 7.55 -40.78
C GLN A 805 -2.89 6.15 -40.30
N VAL A 806 -1.91 5.25 -40.15
CA VAL A 806 -2.11 3.91 -39.58
C VAL A 806 -2.67 3.99 -38.15
N ASP A 807 -2.22 4.99 -37.38
CA ASP A 807 -2.67 5.20 -36.00
C ASP A 807 -4.17 5.47 -35.88
N ASP A 808 -4.77 6.22 -36.81
CA ASP A 808 -6.21 6.51 -36.80
C ASP A 808 -7.04 5.25 -37.05
N VAL A 809 -6.56 4.36 -37.92
CA VAL A 809 -7.19 3.06 -38.19
C VAL A 809 -7.07 2.15 -36.97
N ASN A 810 -5.91 2.14 -36.32
CA ASN A 810 -5.61 1.39 -35.12
C ASN A 810 -6.52 1.77 -33.93
N VAL A 811 -6.76 3.08 -33.73
CA VAL A 811 -7.74 3.60 -32.77
C VAL A 811 -9.13 3.03 -33.07
N GLU A 812 -9.55 3.06 -34.34
CA GLU A 812 -10.89 2.60 -34.73
C GLU A 812 -11.05 1.07 -34.63
N ILE A 813 -10.05 0.30 -35.02
CA ILE A 813 -10.01 -1.17 -34.81
C ILE A 813 -10.18 -1.49 -33.33
N THR A 814 -9.45 -0.77 -32.47
CA THR A 814 -9.52 -0.96 -31.01
C THR A 814 -10.92 -0.64 -30.49
N ARG A 815 -11.52 0.46 -30.96
CA ARG A 815 -12.89 0.87 -30.61
C ARG A 815 -13.92 -0.20 -30.96
N LEU A 816 -13.85 -0.76 -32.17
CA LEU A 816 -14.77 -1.80 -32.64
C LEU A 816 -14.57 -3.15 -31.92
N ARG A 817 -13.32 -3.53 -31.62
CA ARG A 817 -13.04 -4.75 -30.83
C ARG A 817 -13.60 -4.64 -29.41
N MET A 818 -13.43 -3.49 -28.76
CA MET A 818 -14.04 -3.23 -27.45
C MET A 818 -15.57 -3.31 -27.51
N LEU A 819 -16.18 -2.76 -28.55
CA LEU A 819 -17.63 -2.86 -28.76
C LEU A 819 -18.08 -4.31 -28.95
N SER A 820 -17.33 -5.10 -29.72
CA SER A 820 -17.56 -6.54 -29.91
C SER A 820 -17.51 -7.29 -28.57
N ASP A 821 -16.54 -7.01 -27.70
CA ASP A 821 -16.44 -7.64 -26.37
C ASP A 821 -17.62 -7.28 -25.45
N ILE A 822 -18.06 -6.02 -25.48
CA ILE A 822 -19.23 -5.55 -24.74
C ILE A 822 -20.49 -6.28 -25.24
N MET A 823 -20.63 -6.44 -26.55
CA MET A 823 -21.77 -7.16 -27.15
C MET A 823 -21.77 -8.65 -26.82
N GLU A 824 -20.61 -9.31 -26.83
CA GLU A 824 -20.52 -10.71 -26.38
C GLU A 824 -20.95 -10.87 -24.91
N THR A 825 -20.57 -9.92 -24.06
CA THR A 825 -21.02 -9.89 -22.66
C THR A 825 -22.53 -9.62 -22.57
N TYR A 826 -23.06 -8.77 -23.45
CA TYR A 826 -24.48 -8.42 -23.50
C TYR A 826 -25.38 -9.59 -23.91
N LYS A 827 -24.90 -10.46 -24.82
CA LYS A 827 -25.62 -11.67 -25.22
C LYS A 827 -25.95 -12.59 -24.03
N MET A 828 -25.09 -12.62 -23.00
CA MET A 828 -25.38 -13.37 -21.77
C MET A 828 -26.66 -12.87 -21.09
N LEU A 829 -26.91 -11.56 -21.09
CA LEU A 829 -28.12 -10.95 -20.52
C LEU A 829 -29.35 -11.23 -21.39
N LEU A 830 -29.21 -11.16 -22.72
CA LEU A 830 -30.29 -11.46 -23.66
C LEU A 830 -30.69 -12.94 -23.61
N GLY A 831 -29.73 -13.86 -23.54
CA GLY A 831 -30.00 -15.28 -23.33
C GLY A 831 -30.73 -15.54 -22.01
N ALA A 832 -30.33 -14.85 -20.93
CA ALA A 832 -31.04 -14.93 -19.65
C ALA A 832 -32.50 -14.43 -19.73
N LYS A 833 -32.79 -13.41 -20.56
CA LYS A 833 -34.18 -12.94 -20.79
C LYS A 833 -35.02 -14.03 -21.46
N ARG A 834 -34.46 -14.76 -22.41
CA ARG A 834 -35.12 -15.91 -23.05
C ARG A 834 -35.40 -17.05 -22.07
N ALA A 835 -34.42 -17.38 -21.24
CA ALA A 835 -34.49 -18.48 -20.28
C ALA A 835 -35.35 -18.19 -19.04
N LEU A 836 -35.76 -16.93 -18.85
CA LEU A 836 -36.51 -16.42 -17.70
C LEU A 836 -37.70 -17.29 -17.24
N PRO A 837 -38.52 -17.91 -18.12
CA PRO A 837 -39.61 -18.78 -17.69
C PRO A 837 -39.17 -20.05 -16.97
N THR A 838 -37.91 -20.47 -17.16
CA THR A 838 -37.40 -21.78 -16.72
C THR A 838 -36.26 -21.71 -15.70
N GLN A 839 -35.49 -20.62 -15.70
CA GLN A 839 -34.29 -20.46 -14.88
C GLN A 839 -34.20 -19.04 -14.32
N ASN A 840 -33.60 -18.90 -13.13
CA ASN A 840 -33.27 -17.59 -12.59
C ASN A 840 -32.25 -16.87 -13.50
N PRO A 841 -32.46 -15.60 -13.87
CA PRO A 841 -31.58 -14.91 -14.81
C PRO A 841 -30.16 -14.70 -14.27
N LEU A 842 -29.99 -14.49 -12.95
CA LEU A 842 -28.66 -14.35 -12.34
C LEU A 842 -27.92 -15.69 -12.29
N GLU A 843 -28.64 -16.78 -12.08
CA GLU A 843 -28.08 -18.14 -12.17
C GLU A 843 -27.64 -18.45 -13.61
N TYR A 844 -28.45 -18.10 -14.61
CA TYR A 844 -28.07 -18.22 -16.01
C TYR A 844 -26.78 -17.43 -16.31
N CYS A 845 -26.72 -16.17 -15.88
CA CYS A 845 -25.52 -15.35 -16.06
C CYS A 845 -24.31 -15.94 -15.31
N TYR A 846 -24.49 -16.45 -14.09
CA TYR A 846 -23.42 -17.11 -13.32
C TYR A 846 -22.85 -18.33 -14.06
N HIS A 847 -23.73 -19.17 -14.62
CA HIS A 847 -23.34 -20.29 -15.47
C HIS A 847 -22.68 -19.81 -16.77
N ALA A 848 -23.12 -18.72 -17.38
CA ALA A 848 -22.48 -18.16 -18.58
C ALA A 848 -21.08 -17.59 -18.29
N LEU A 849 -20.88 -16.95 -17.13
CA LEU A 849 -19.58 -16.40 -16.72
C LEU A 849 -18.51 -17.47 -16.47
N GLN A 850 -18.93 -18.71 -16.17
CA GLN A 850 -18.04 -19.84 -15.87
C GLN A 850 -17.02 -19.51 -14.77
N VAL A 851 -17.53 -18.85 -13.71
CA VAL A 851 -16.78 -18.42 -12.53
C VAL A 851 -17.45 -18.96 -11.27
N ARG A 852 -16.64 -19.36 -10.30
CA ARG A 852 -17.09 -19.70 -8.95
C ARG A 852 -16.69 -18.59 -7.98
N LEU A 853 -17.63 -18.19 -7.12
CA LEU A 853 -17.46 -17.10 -6.15
C LEU A 853 -17.75 -17.63 -4.75
N GLY A 854 -16.71 -17.85 -3.96
CA GLY A 854 -16.81 -18.34 -2.58
C GLY A 854 -16.64 -17.19 -1.57
N PRO A 855 -17.72 -16.71 -0.91
CA PRO A 855 -17.59 -15.64 0.09
C PRO A 855 -16.82 -16.12 1.33
N LEU A 856 -15.79 -15.36 1.73
CA LEU A 856 -15.00 -15.64 2.93
C LEU A 856 -15.68 -15.09 4.20
N GLN A 857 -15.74 -15.91 5.24
CA GLN A 857 -16.30 -15.56 6.53
C GLN A 857 -15.40 -14.55 7.26
N PRO A 858 -15.95 -13.65 8.10
CA PRO A 858 -15.15 -12.68 8.85
C PRO A 858 -14.04 -13.29 9.73
N ALA A 859 -14.26 -14.52 10.19
CA ALA A 859 -13.29 -15.27 11.00
C ALA A 859 -12.17 -15.91 10.17
N ASP A 860 -12.29 -15.99 8.84
CA ASP A 860 -11.29 -16.64 7.99
C ASP A 860 -9.94 -15.90 8.06
N PRO A 861 -8.83 -16.61 8.34
CA PRO A 861 -7.48 -16.03 8.38
C PRO A 861 -7.11 -15.29 7.09
N GLU A 862 -7.49 -15.85 5.94
CA GLU A 862 -7.24 -15.27 4.61
C GLU A 862 -7.92 -13.90 4.48
N ARG A 863 -9.19 -13.79 4.89
CA ARG A 863 -9.93 -12.53 4.84
C ARG A 863 -9.30 -11.49 5.77
N GLN A 864 -8.91 -11.88 6.98
CA GLN A 864 -8.24 -10.97 7.92
C GLN A 864 -6.90 -10.47 7.36
N LEU A 865 -6.15 -11.33 6.67
CA LEU A 865 -4.91 -10.96 6.02
C LEU A 865 -5.15 -9.97 4.86
N ILE A 866 -6.16 -10.20 4.02
CA ILE A 866 -6.56 -9.28 2.95
C ILE A 866 -7.02 -7.93 3.52
N HIS A 867 -7.78 -7.92 4.62
CA HIS A 867 -8.13 -6.67 5.32
C HIS A 867 -6.88 -5.90 5.75
N ARG A 868 -5.91 -6.58 6.36
CA ARG A 868 -4.62 -5.96 6.75
C ARG A 868 -3.87 -5.42 5.54
N TYR A 869 -3.85 -6.19 4.44
CA TYR A 869 -3.18 -5.78 3.21
C TYR A 869 -3.79 -4.49 2.63
N PHE A 870 -5.12 -4.44 2.55
CA PHE A 870 -5.85 -3.28 2.04
C PHE A 870 -5.59 -2.03 2.91
N PHE A 871 -5.88 -2.08 4.21
CA PHE A 871 -5.72 -0.91 5.09
C PHE A 871 -4.26 -0.53 5.35
N GLY A 872 -3.34 -1.50 5.31
CA GLY A 872 -1.90 -1.24 5.35
C GLY A 872 -1.40 -0.48 4.12
N GLY A 873 -1.99 -0.78 2.96
CA GLY A 873 -1.79 -0.10 1.68
C GLY A 873 -2.60 1.20 1.48
N LEU A 874 -3.18 1.76 2.55
CA LEU A 874 -3.81 3.08 2.54
C LEU A 874 -3.05 4.05 3.45
N ARG A 875 -2.96 5.30 3.01
CA ARG A 875 -2.55 6.42 3.87
C ARG A 875 -3.41 6.50 5.13
N SER A 876 -2.76 6.83 6.25
CA SER A 876 -3.40 6.82 7.57
C SER A 876 -4.67 7.66 7.65
N TYR A 877 -4.75 8.77 6.92
CA TYR A 877 -5.93 9.62 6.90
C TYR A 877 -7.06 9.09 6.01
N ASP A 878 -6.83 8.23 5.01
CA ASP A 878 -7.91 7.73 4.14
C ASP A 878 -8.61 6.47 4.70
N ARG A 879 -8.01 5.80 5.70
CA ARG A 879 -8.53 4.55 6.27
C ARG A 879 -9.95 4.63 6.84
N HIS A 880 -10.41 5.82 7.22
CA HIS A 880 -11.76 6.00 7.78
C HIS A 880 -12.86 6.07 6.71
N ARG A 881 -12.49 6.30 5.44
CA ARG A 881 -13.41 6.45 4.30
C ARG A 881 -13.88 5.12 3.73
N TYR A 882 -13.25 4.01 4.12
CA TYR A 882 -13.48 2.70 3.51
C TYR A 882 -13.77 1.62 4.54
N ARG A 883 -14.58 0.63 4.13
CA ARG A 883 -14.82 -0.63 4.85
C ARG A 883 -14.79 -1.78 3.85
N ILE A 884 -14.15 -2.90 4.19
CA ILE A 884 -14.30 -4.13 3.38
C ILE A 884 -15.53 -4.88 3.88
N SER A 885 -16.50 -5.05 2.99
CA SER A 885 -17.79 -5.68 3.33
C SER A 885 -17.78 -7.17 3.02
N ASN A 886 -17.26 -7.57 1.85
CA ASN A 886 -17.09 -8.95 1.43
C ASN A 886 -15.73 -9.18 0.77
N VAL A 887 -15.25 -10.42 0.86
CA VAL A 887 -14.12 -10.91 0.05
C VAL A 887 -14.57 -12.23 -0.56
N PHE A 888 -14.56 -12.32 -1.89
CA PHE A 888 -14.95 -13.50 -2.63
C PHE A 888 -13.70 -14.19 -3.17
N GLU A 889 -13.50 -15.45 -2.81
CA GLU A 889 -12.54 -16.34 -3.47
C GLU A 889 -13.07 -16.65 -4.87
N VAL A 890 -12.21 -16.46 -5.88
CA VAL A 890 -12.56 -16.56 -7.29
C VAL A 890 -11.87 -17.77 -7.89
N GLU A 891 -12.64 -18.59 -8.60
CA GLU A 891 -12.11 -19.65 -9.44
C GLU A 891 -12.74 -19.57 -10.83
N ARG A 892 -11.93 -19.32 -11.85
CA ARG A 892 -12.36 -19.25 -13.24
C ARG A 892 -12.05 -20.56 -13.97
N ARG A 893 -12.99 -21.04 -14.78
CA ARG A 893 -12.81 -22.26 -15.55
C ARG A 893 -11.55 -22.18 -16.43
N GLY A 894 -10.63 -23.13 -16.24
CA GLY A 894 -9.39 -23.24 -17.02
C GLY A 894 -8.26 -22.26 -16.63
N GLU A 895 -8.53 -21.26 -15.78
CA GLU A 895 -7.52 -20.24 -15.44
C GLU A 895 -6.40 -20.80 -14.55
N THR A 896 -6.76 -21.65 -13.58
CA THR A 896 -5.80 -22.39 -12.74
C THR A 896 -4.91 -23.29 -13.58
N GLN A 897 -5.50 -24.03 -14.52
CA GLN A 897 -4.76 -24.91 -15.43
C GLN A 897 -3.78 -24.11 -16.29
N ARG A 898 -4.25 -23.05 -16.94
CA ARG A 898 -3.42 -22.15 -17.77
C ARG A 898 -2.23 -21.57 -17.00
N PHE A 899 -2.44 -21.16 -15.76
CA PHE A 899 -1.37 -20.65 -14.90
C PHE A 899 -0.37 -21.76 -14.53
N ASN A 900 -0.85 -22.93 -14.14
CA ASN A 900 0.01 -24.05 -13.74
C ASN A 900 0.81 -24.58 -14.94
N ASP A 901 0.21 -24.75 -16.12
CA ASP A 901 0.87 -25.16 -17.36
C ASP A 901 2.00 -24.18 -17.72
N PHE A 902 1.74 -22.88 -17.62
CA PHE A 902 2.77 -21.86 -17.85
C PHE A 902 3.94 -21.96 -16.85
N MET A 903 3.66 -22.25 -15.58
CA MET A 903 4.70 -22.45 -14.56
C MET A 903 5.47 -23.77 -14.79
N GLU A 904 4.85 -24.79 -15.38
CA GLU A 904 5.55 -26.01 -15.80
C GLU A 904 6.48 -25.77 -17.00
N GLU A 905 6.05 -24.96 -17.96
CA GLU A 905 6.87 -24.52 -19.10
C GLU A 905 8.06 -23.65 -18.67
N ARG A 906 7.85 -22.76 -17.69
CA ARG A 906 8.87 -21.84 -17.14
C ARG A 906 9.34 -22.27 -15.75
N GLN A 907 10.17 -23.32 -15.71
CA GLN A 907 10.73 -23.86 -14.45
C GLN A 907 11.52 -22.82 -13.65
N ASP A 908 12.18 -21.88 -14.32
CA ASP A 908 12.86 -20.75 -13.70
C ASP A 908 11.89 -19.91 -12.86
N LEU A 909 10.70 -19.63 -13.37
CA LEU A 909 9.63 -18.94 -12.64
C LEU A 909 9.00 -19.80 -11.54
N LYS A 910 8.84 -21.13 -11.76
CA LYS A 910 8.30 -22.07 -10.74
C LYS A 910 9.11 -22.11 -9.45
N THR A 911 10.42 -21.86 -9.54
CA THR A 911 11.29 -21.79 -8.37
C THR A 911 11.12 -20.52 -7.55
N MET A 912 10.49 -19.48 -8.09
CA MET A 912 10.25 -18.20 -7.42
C MET A 912 8.91 -18.16 -6.70
N GLN A 913 8.74 -17.20 -5.80
CA GLN A 913 7.44 -16.92 -5.17
C GLN A 913 6.55 -16.13 -6.14
N THR A 914 5.26 -16.43 -6.13
CA THR A 914 4.23 -15.62 -6.79
C THR A 914 3.76 -14.53 -5.83
N HIS A 915 3.23 -13.43 -6.37
CA HIS A 915 2.80 -12.28 -5.59
C HIS A 915 1.30 -12.08 -5.72
N LEU A 916 0.62 -11.74 -4.63
CA LEU A 916 -0.77 -11.34 -4.65
C LEU A 916 -0.84 -9.82 -4.73
N LEU A 917 -1.23 -9.29 -5.90
CA LEU A 917 -1.18 -7.87 -6.21
C LEU A 917 -2.58 -7.32 -6.53
N TRP A 918 -2.76 -6.03 -6.24
CA TRP A 918 -4.00 -5.31 -6.50
C TRP A 918 -4.14 -4.95 -7.97
N HIS A 919 -5.34 -5.11 -8.49
CA HIS A 919 -5.77 -4.58 -9.78
C HIS A 919 -7.10 -3.87 -9.61
N GLY A 920 -7.10 -2.56 -9.88
CA GLY A 920 -8.30 -1.75 -9.89
C GLY A 920 -8.90 -1.68 -11.28
N THR A 921 -10.21 -1.70 -11.38
CA THR A 921 -10.90 -1.65 -12.66
C THR A 921 -12.20 -0.86 -12.55
N ARG A 922 -12.65 -0.33 -13.68
CA ARG A 922 -13.93 0.36 -13.77
C ARG A 922 -15.08 -0.62 -13.58
N ARG A 923 -16.20 -0.15 -13.01
CA ARG A 923 -17.39 -0.97 -12.83
C ARG A 923 -17.89 -1.57 -14.15
N SER A 924 -17.72 -0.86 -15.25
CA SER A 924 -18.14 -1.28 -16.58
C SER A 924 -17.36 -2.50 -17.12
N ASN A 925 -16.19 -2.80 -16.55
CA ASN A 925 -15.28 -3.83 -17.08
C ASN A 925 -15.35 -5.15 -16.29
N LEU A 926 -15.89 -5.15 -15.07
CA LEU A 926 -15.77 -6.28 -14.16
C LEU A 926 -16.45 -7.55 -14.68
N MET A 927 -17.63 -7.44 -15.30
CA MET A 927 -18.33 -8.59 -15.89
C MET A 927 -17.53 -9.23 -17.05
N GLY A 928 -16.89 -8.40 -17.89
CA GLY A 928 -16.00 -8.87 -18.96
C GLY A 928 -14.74 -9.55 -18.42
N ILE A 929 -14.13 -8.98 -17.37
CA ILE A 929 -12.95 -9.58 -16.72
C ILE A 929 -13.31 -10.91 -16.04
N LEU A 930 -14.47 -10.99 -15.38
CA LEU A 930 -14.92 -12.23 -14.72
C LEU A 930 -15.38 -13.32 -15.70
N SER A 931 -15.63 -13.01 -16.97
CA SER A 931 -15.94 -14.00 -18.01
C SER A 931 -14.71 -14.40 -18.82
N GLN A 932 -13.86 -13.44 -19.22
CA GLN A 932 -12.76 -13.67 -20.15
C GLN A 932 -11.36 -13.61 -19.50
N GLY A 933 -11.25 -13.09 -18.28
CA GLY A 933 -9.99 -12.89 -17.57
C GLY A 933 -9.36 -11.52 -17.85
N LEU A 934 -8.21 -11.26 -17.25
CA LEU A 934 -7.42 -10.07 -17.54
C LEU A 934 -6.73 -10.23 -18.90
N ARG A 935 -6.92 -9.27 -19.79
CA ARG A 935 -6.37 -9.29 -21.16
C ARG A 935 -5.35 -8.18 -21.39
N VAL A 936 -4.30 -8.50 -22.13
CA VAL A 936 -3.34 -7.50 -22.60
C VAL A 936 -3.99 -6.72 -23.74
N ALA A 937 -3.77 -5.41 -23.77
CA ALA A 937 -4.27 -4.58 -24.85
C ALA A 937 -3.78 -5.09 -26.23
N PRO A 938 -4.64 -5.09 -27.26
CA PRO A 938 -4.29 -5.65 -28.56
C PRO A 938 -3.13 -4.87 -29.23
N PRO A 939 -2.37 -5.50 -30.15
CA PRO A 939 -1.25 -4.87 -30.85
C PRO A 939 -1.61 -3.57 -31.57
N GLU A 940 -2.87 -3.42 -31.99
CA GLU A 940 -3.42 -2.25 -32.68
C GLU A 940 -3.81 -1.12 -31.73
N ALA A 941 -3.93 -1.36 -30.42
CA ALA A 941 -4.27 -0.28 -29.48
C ALA A 941 -3.21 0.83 -29.50
N PRO A 942 -3.58 2.12 -29.34
CA PRO A 942 -2.59 3.18 -29.21
C PRO A 942 -1.60 2.89 -28.08
N HIS A 943 -0.31 3.23 -28.29
CA HIS A 943 0.69 3.14 -27.21
C HIS A 943 0.44 4.19 -26.12
N HIS A 944 -0.18 5.32 -26.49
CA HIS A 944 -0.57 6.37 -25.56
C HIS A 944 -1.66 5.84 -24.61
N GLY A 945 -1.37 5.84 -23.32
CA GLY A 945 -2.18 5.23 -22.26
C GLY A 945 -1.47 4.15 -21.41
N TYR A 946 -0.36 3.57 -21.91
CA TYR A 946 0.42 2.54 -21.21
C TYR A 946 1.83 3.01 -20.86
N ALA A 947 2.03 3.45 -19.61
CA ALA A 947 3.29 4.03 -19.14
C ALA A 947 4.52 3.15 -19.46
N TYR A 948 4.41 1.82 -19.29
CA TYR A 948 5.50 0.86 -19.50
C TYR A 948 5.17 -0.16 -20.61
N GLY A 949 4.39 0.27 -21.60
CA GLY A 949 3.93 -0.55 -22.70
C GLY A 949 2.74 -1.46 -22.35
N LYS A 950 2.17 -2.09 -23.37
CA LYS A 950 0.96 -2.93 -23.25
C LYS A 950 1.25 -4.20 -22.45
N GLY A 951 0.61 -4.35 -21.30
CA GLY A 951 0.72 -5.48 -20.39
C GLY A 951 -0.39 -5.43 -19.34
N LEU A 952 -0.38 -6.38 -18.40
CA LEU A 952 -1.26 -6.38 -17.23
C LEU A 952 -0.61 -5.58 -16.11
N TYR A 953 -1.29 -4.54 -15.62
CA TYR A 953 -0.79 -3.62 -14.60
C TYR A 953 -1.34 -3.99 -13.23
N PHE A 954 -0.45 -4.03 -12.25
CA PHE A 954 -0.72 -4.37 -10.86
C PHE A 954 -0.04 -3.38 -9.90
N ALA A 955 -0.51 -3.32 -8.66
CA ALA A 955 0.11 -2.55 -7.59
C ALA A 955 0.27 -3.39 -6.33
N ASN A 956 1.37 -3.15 -5.60
CA ASN A 956 1.57 -3.72 -4.27
C ASN A 956 0.87 -2.90 -3.16
N VAL A 957 0.23 -1.77 -3.50
CA VAL A 957 -0.46 -0.85 -2.59
C VAL A 957 -1.91 -0.63 -3.08
N ALA A 958 -2.89 -0.80 -2.19
CA ALA A 958 -4.32 -0.72 -2.53
C ALA A 958 -4.75 0.68 -3.03
N GLU A 959 -4.20 1.75 -2.46
CA GLU A 959 -4.52 3.14 -2.82
C GLU A 959 -4.29 3.43 -4.32
N LYS A 960 -3.19 2.92 -4.88
CA LYS A 960 -2.88 3.07 -6.31
C LYS A 960 -3.94 2.42 -7.18
N SER A 961 -4.36 1.20 -6.85
CA SER A 961 -5.40 0.49 -7.59
C SER A 961 -6.80 1.10 -7.39
N LEU A 962 -7.12 1.66 -6.23
CA LEU A 962 -8.38 2.36 -6.01
C LEU A 962 -8.57 3.53 -7.00
N ASN A 963 -7.50 4.21 -7.39
CA ASN A 963 -7.57 5.31 -8.37
C ASN A 963 -7.98 4.86 -9.78
N TYR A 964 -7.97 3.55 -10.07
CA TYR A 964 -8.47 2.97 -11.32
C TYR A 964 -9.93 2.50 -11.21
N CYS A 965 -10.52 2.55 -10.01
CA CYS A 965 -11.95 2.36 -9.81
C CYS A 965 -12.66 3.69 -10.10
N ASP A 966 -13.73 3.65 -10.89
CA ASP A 966 -14.53 4.81 -11.27
C ASP A 966 -15.72 5.00 -10.31
N VAL A 967 -16.94 5.21 -10.83
CA VAL A 967 -18.14 5.40 -10.02
C VAL A 967 -18.48 4.11 -9.25
N PRO A 968 -18.79 4.17 -7.94
CA PRO A 968 -19.17 2.99 -7.17
C PRO A 968 -20.48 2.36 -7.67
N TYR A 969 -20.64 1.07 -7.40
CA TYR A 969 -21.92 0.39 -7.46
C TYR A 969 -22.79 0.84 -6.27
N ALA A 970 -24.06 1.16 -6.53
CA ALA A 970 -25.05 1.31 -5.47
C ALA A 970 -25.64 -0.07 -5.15
N LEU A 971 -25.54 -0.54 -3.91
CA LEU A 971 -26.12 -1.81 -3.45
C LEU A 971 -27.17 -1.56 -2.35
N PRO A 972 -28.22 -2.40 -2.24
CA PRO A 972 -29.16 -2.29 -1.14
C PRO A 972 -28.49 -2.65 0.19
N ILE A 973 -28.96 -2.04 1.29
CA ILE A 973 -28.57 -2.44 2.65
C ILE A 973 -29.36 -3.69 3.02
N MET A 974 -28.65 -4.77 3.38
CA MET A 974 -29.27 -6.02 3.83
C MET A 974 -29.50 -5.99 5.35
N ASP A 975 -30.62 -6.54 5.81
CA ASP A 975 -30.92 -6.78 7.21
C ASP A 975 -30.17 -8.01 7.76
N LYS A 976 -30.37 -8.33 9.05
CA LYS A 976 -29.71 -9.45 9.72
C LYS A 976 -30.07 -10.82 9.14
N ASP A 977 -31.19 -10.92 8.41
CA ASP A 977 -31.68 -12.14 7.79
C ASP A 977 -31.29 -12.22 6.30
N GLY A 978 -30.44 -11.30 5.82
CA GLY A 978 -29.96 -11.25 4.44
C GLY A 978 -31.00 -10.74 3.44
N LYS A 979 -32.09 -10.11 3.91
CA LYS A 979 -33.12 -9.50 3.06
C LYS A 979 -32.88 -7.99 2.94
N PRO A 980 -33.25 -7.36 1.82
CA PRO A 980 -33.15 -5.91 1.69
C PRO A 980 -34.02 -5.22 2.75
N ASP A 981 -33.44 -4.27 3.49
CA ASP A 981 -34.14 -3.50 4.51
C ASP A 981 -35.29 -2.70 3.87
N LYS A 982 -36.52 -3.16 4.10
CA LYS A 982 -37.74 -2.54 3.54
C LYS A 982 -38.06 -1.17 4.15
N THR A 983 -37.37 -0.77 5.21
CA THR A 983 -37.68 0.46 5.97
C THR A 983 -36.85 1.68 5.56
N THR A 984 -35.70 1.48 4.88
CA THR A 984 -34.84 2.58 4.45
C THR A 984 -34.49 2.47 2.96
N ALA A 985 -34.81 3.49 2.17
CA ALA A 985 -34.42 3.59 0.74
C ALA A 985 -32.91 3.88 0.54
N LYS A 986 -32.07 3.55 1.52
CA LYS A 986 -30.64 3.88 1.51
C LYS A 986 -29.85 2.77 0.83
N THR A 987 -29.02 3.15 -0.13
CA THR A 987 -28.03 2.28 -0.76
C THR A 987 -26.65 2.52 -0.14
N ARG A 988 -25.78 1.52 -0.23
CA ARG A 988 -24.35 1.62 0.08
C ARG A 988 -23.54 1.68 -1.20
N GLU A 989 -22.50 2.50 -1.21
CA GLU A 989 -21.62 2.68 -2.36
C GLU A 989 -20.41 1.75 -2.25
N VAL A 990 -20.16 0.97 -3.30
CA VAL A 990 -19.19 -0.12 -3.28
C VAL A 990 -18.32 -0.14 -4.54
N HIS A 991 -17.02 -0.34 -4.36
CA HIS A 991 -16.08 -0.68 -5.42
C HIS A 991 -15.68 -2.16 -5.31
N TYR A 992 -15.50 -2.82 -6.45
CA TYR A 992 -14.93 -4.16 -6.49
C TYR A 992 -13.49 -4.08 -7.01
N MET A 993 -12.55 -4.51 -6.19
CA MET A 993 -11.14 -4.60 -6.56
C MET A 993 -10.73 -6.05 -6.74
N LEU A 994 -9.78 -6.30 -7.64
CA LEU A 994 -9.24 -7.64 -7.87
C LEU A 994 -7.91 -7.81 -7.12
N LEU A 995 -7.71 -8.98 -6.54
CA LEU A 995 -6.42 -9.48 -6.10
C LEU A 995 -6.03 -10.66 -6.99
N CYS A 996 -4.89 -10.50 -7.66
CA CYS A 996 -4.42 -11.47 -8.64
C CYS A 996 -3.12 -12.09 -8.16
N GLU A 997 -2.99 -13.39 -8.32
CA GLU A 997 -1.73 -14.09 -8.15
C GLU A 997 -0.91 -13.91 -9.43
N VAL A 998 0.28 -13.33 -9.29
CA VAL A 998 1.13 -12.86 -10.39
C VAL A 998 2.53 -13.42 -10.23
N SER A 999 3.02 -14.06 -11.29
CA SER A 999 4.40 -14.51 -11.41
C SER A 999 5.25 -13.43 -12.06
N LEU A 1000 5.96 -12.65 -11.24
CA LEU A 1000 6.78 -11.52 -11.69
C LEU A 1000 8.15 -11.97 -12.25
N GLY A 1001 8.65 -13.14 -11.85
CA GLY A 1001 10.01 -13.56 -12.18
C GLY A 1001 11.05 -12.59 -11.65
N LYS A 1002 12.06 -12.26 -12.45
CA LYS A 1002 13.03 -11.20 -12.15
C LYS A 1002 12.55 -9.88 -12.76
N PRO A 1003 11.95 -8.96 -11.99
CA PRO A 1003 11.47 -7.70 -12.53
C PRO A 1003 12.64 -6.81 -12.95
N THR A 1004 12.54 -6.23 -14.14
CA THR A 1004 13.39 -5.10 -14.54
C THR A 1004 12.92 -3.86 -13.81
N GLU A 1005 13.78 -3.29 -12.97
CA GLU A 1005 13.48 -2.07 -12.25
C GLU A 1005 13.65 -0.83 -13.14
N VAL A 1006 12.64 0.02 -13.17
CA VAL A 1006 12.63 1.24 -14.00
C VAL A 1006 12.19 2.46 -13.19
N THR A 1007 12.69 3.63 -13.56
CA THR A 1007 12.27 4.94 -13.03
C THR A 1007 11.14 5.53 -13.87
N THR A 1008 10.58 6.68 -13.45
CA THR A 1008 9.52 7.36 -14.21
C THR A 1008 9.97 7.92 -15.55
N THR A 1009 11.28 7.97 -15.84
CA THR A 1009 11.79 8.38 -17.16
C THR A 1009 11.53 7.35 -18.24
N ALA A 1010 11.38 6.07 -17.87
CA ALA A 1010 10.95 5.03 -18.81
C ALA A 1010 9.44 5.11 -19.12
N ALA A 1011 8.68 5.93 -18.38
CA ALA A 1011 7.25 6.06 -18.61
C ALA A 1011 6.99 6.83 -19.90
N TRP A 1012 6.05 6.34 -20.72
CA TRP A 1012 5.59 7.01 -21.95
C TRP A 1012 6.69 7.17 -23.02
N GLY A 1013 7.78 6.42 -22.91
CA GLY A 1013 8.90 6.48 -23.86
C GLY A 1013 8.47 6.15 -25.30
N THR A 1014 9.08 6.83 -26.27
CA THR A 1014 8.86 6.55 -27.70
C THR A 1014 9.52 5.25 -28.15
N ASP A 1015 10.62 4.85 -27.49
CA ASP A 1015 11.31 3.60 -27.77
C ASP A 1015 10.74 2.48 -26.89
N PRO A 1016 10.35 1.34 -27.47
CA PRO A 1016 9.82 0.22 -26.70
C PRO A 1016 10.88 -0.35 -25.78
N LEU A 1017 10.51 -0.61 -24.52
CA LEU A 1017 11.36 -1.35 -23.58
C LEU A 1017 11.79 -2.69 -24.21
N PRO A 1018 13.07 -3.07 -24.13
CA PRO A 1018 13.56 -4.32 -24.70
C PRO A 1018 12.88 -5.49 -23.99
N ARG A 1019 11.96 -6.19 -24.68
CA ARG A 1019 11.13 -7.24 -24.06
C ARG A 1019 11.82 -8.59 -23.98
N ASP A 1020 12.84 -8.81 -24.80
CA ASP A 1020 13.55 -10.09 -24.85
C ASP A 1020 14.33 -10.31 -23.55
N GLY A 1021 14.06 -11.44 -22.89
CA GLY A 1021 14.67 -11.81 -21.62
C GLY A 1021 14.08 -11.13 -20.38
N MET A 1022 13.08 -10.25 -20.51
CA MET A 1022 12.39 -9.64 -19.37
C MET A 1022 11.15 -10.45 -18.94
N ASP A 1023 11.06 -10.74 -17.64
CA ASP A 1023 9.88 -11.43 -17.07
C ASP A 1023 8.74 -10.45 -16.73
N SER A 1024 9.11 -9.29 -16.17
CA SER A 1024 8.19 -8.23 -15.77
C SER A 1024 8.93 -6.90 -15.60
N VAL A 1025 8.17 -5.83 -15.40
CA VAL A 1025 8.68 -4.50 -15.07
C VAL A 1025 8.19 -4.09 -13.68
N LYS A 1026 9.07 -3.46 -12.90
CA LYS A 1026 8.74 -2.82 -11.61
C LYS A 1026 9.14 -1.35 -11.68
N ALA A 1027 8.15 -0.47 -11.72
CA ALA A 1027 8.35 0.96 -11.59
C ALA A 1027 8.70 1.29 -10.13
N LEU A 1028 9.88 1.87 -9.92
CA LEU A 1028 10.33 2.30 -8.61
C LEU A 1028 9.48 3.46 -8.08
N ALA A 1029 9.27 3.48 -6.77
CA ALA A 1029 8.32 4.37 -6.14
C ALA A 1029 8.79 4.97 -4.82
N VAL A 1030 8.26 6.15 -4.53
CA VAL A 1030 8.49 6.91 -3.29
C VAL A 1030 7.87 6.18 -2.10
N HIS A 1031 6.65 5.64 -2.24
CA HIS A 1031 5.96 4.95 -1.16
C HIS A 1031 5.91 3.45 -1.44
N ASN A 1032 6.55 2.67 -0.55
CA ASN A 1032 6.57 1.22 -0.64
C ASN A 1032 6.20 0.57 0.70
N PRO A 1033 5.48 -0.57 0.69
CA PRO A 1033 5.33 -1.41 1.87
C PRO A 1033 6.70 -1.86 2.41
N ASP A 1034 6.89 -1.84 3.73
CA ASP A 1034 8.08 -2.42 4.36
C ASP A 1034 8.22 -3.91 3.99
N PRO A 1035 9.29 -4.32 3.28
CA PRO A 1035 9.41 -5.69 2.78
C PRO A 1035 9.50 -6.73 3.88
N ARG A 1036 9.92 -6.34 5.10
CA ARG A 1036 9.99 -7.26 6.26
C ARG A 1036 8.63 -7.76 6.73
N GLY A 1037 7.58 -6.99 6.41
CA GLY A 1037 6.20 -7.34 6.70
C GLY A 1037 5.56 -8.25 5.66
N ALA A 1038 6.25 -8.67 4.59
CA ALA A 1038 5.66 -9.54 3.58
C ALA A 1038 5.24 -10.89 4.17
N LEU A 1039 4.05 -11.37 3.83
CA LEU A 1039 3.49 -12.64 4.31
C LEU A 1039 2.94 -13.45 3.15
N VAL A 1040 3.09 -14.77 3.20
CA VAL A 1040 2.52 -15.68 2.23
C VAL A 1040 1.12 -16.11 2.67
N SER A 1041 0.18 -16.04 1.74
CA SER A 1041 -1.20 -16.48 1.94
C SER A 1041 -1.24 -17.99 2.25
N PRO A 1042 -1.90 -18.40 3.34
CA PRO A 1042 -2.10 -19.82 3.64
C PRO A 1042 -3.03 -20.52 2.64
N LYS A 1043 -3.95 -19.82 1.97
CA LYS A 1043 -4.86 -20.41 0.98
C LYS A 1043 -4.29 -20.40 -0.44
N CYS A 1044 -3.84 -19.26 -0.96
CA CYS A 1044 -3.40 -19.14 -2.34
C CYS A 1044 -1.91 -19.39 -2.53
N GLY A 1045 -1.08 -19.30 -1.48
CA GLY A 1045 0.35 -19.54 -1.56
C GLY A 1045 1.18 -18.41 -2.18
N ALA A 1046 0.58 -17.24 -2.41
CA ALA A 1046 1.24 -16.06 -2.96
C ALA A 1046 1.63 -15.05 -1.87
N VAL A 1047 2.66 -14.24 -2.13
CA VAL A 1047 3.20 -13.20 -1.22
C VAL A 1047 2.32 -11.95 -1.23
N LEU A 1048 1.92 -11.49 -0.05
CA LEU A 1048 1.22 -10.23 0.21
C LEU A 1048 2.18 -9.23 0.85
N HIS A 1049 2.18 -7.99 0.35
CA HIS A 1049 3.03 -6.92 0.85
C HIS A 1049 2.34 -6.15 2.00
N VAL A 1050 2.08 -6.83 3.13
CA VAL A 1050 1.29 -6.25 4.25
C VAL A 1050 2.05 -5.30 5.16
N GLY A 1051 3.34 -5.05 4.89
CA GLY A 1051 4.15 -4.09 5.63
C GLY A 1051 3.59 -2.66 5.57
N GLN A 1052 3.88 -1.86 6.59
CA GLN A 1052 3.46 -0.46 6.60
C GLN A 1052 4.10 0.29 5.41
N VAL A 1053 3.29 1.04 4.67
CA VAL A 1053 3.77 1.93 3.61
C VAL A 1053 4.66 3.02 4.21
N LYS A 1054 5.88 3.13 3.70
CA LYS A 1054 6.93 4.04 4.16
C LYS A 1054 7.56 4.78 2.99
N GLN A 1055 8.14 5.94 3.27
CA GLN A 1055 8.81 6.73 2.25
C GLN A 1055 10.27 6.28 2.01
N VAL A 1056 10.59 5.92 0.78
CA VAL A 1056 11.93 5.57 0.31
C VAL A 1056 12.84 6.81 0.36
N GLY A 1057 14.07 6.62 0.82
CA GLY A 1057 15.06 7.65 1.11
C GLY A 1057 14.97 8.26 2.52
N ILE A 1058 13.83 8.16 3.21
CA ILE A 1058 13.62 8.76 4.54
C ILE A 1058 13.43 7.69 5.61
N GLU A 1059 12.46 6.80 5.42
CA GLU A 1059 12.11 5.74 6.35
C GLU A 1059 12.59 4.35 5.87
N LEU A 1060 12.60 4.14 4.55
CA LEU A 1060 13.22 3.01 3.88
C LEU A 1060 14.45 3.50 3.12
N PRO A 1061 15.57 2.76 3.11
CA PRO A 1061 16.71 3.13 2.29
C PRO A 1061 16.39 3.02 0.79
N TYR A 1062 17.10 3.80 -0.03
CA TYR A 1062 17.22 3.49 -1.45
C TYR A 1062 18.02 2.21 -1.60
N ASP A 1063 17.52 1.25 -2.38
CA ASP A 1063 18.28 0.04 -2.71
C ASP A 1063 19.56 0.40 -3.47
N ARG A 1064 19.43 1.23 -4.51
CA ARG A 1064 20.55 1.84 -5.26
C ARG A 1064 20.29 3.33 -5.48
N VAL A 1065 21.28 4.17 -5.22
CA VAL A 1065 21.17 5.63 -5.43
C VAL A 1065 22.52 6.25 -5.78
N TRP A 1066 22.52 7.16 -6.74
CA TRP A 1066 23.72 7.88 -7.15
C TRP A 1066 24.01 9.08 -6.24
N ALA A 1067 25.29 9.36 -6.01
CA ALA A 1067 25.74 10.66 -5.49
C ALA A 1067 26.82 11.22 -6.41
N LYS A 1068 26.97 12.55 -6.46
CA LYS A 1068 27.98 13.21 -7.31
C LYS A 1068 28.73 14.32 -6.57
N THR A 1069 29.94 14.61 -7.04
CA THR A 1069 30.72 15.78 -6.61
C THR A 1069 30.38 17.01 -7.45
N GLU A 1070 30.78 18.18 -6.96
CA GLU A 1070 30.88 19.36 -7.83
C GLU A 1070 31.96 19.15 -8.91
N PRO A 1071 31.87 19.85 -10.06
CA PRO A 1071 32.86 19.70 -11.13
C PRO A 1071 34.18 20.38 -10.78
N ASN A 1072 35.29 19.72 -11.10
CA ASN A 1072 36.64 20.19 -10.87
C ASN A 1072 37.52 20.04 -12.13
N PRO A 1073 38.20 21.10 -12.60
CA PRO A 1073 38.07 22.51 -12.18
C PRO A 1073 36.65 23.07 -12.41
N THR A 1074 36.25 24.06 -11.60
CA THR A 1074 34.92 24.67 -11.70
C THR A 1074 34.77 25.36 -13.07
N PRO A 1075 33.77 25.00 -13.88
CA PRO A 1075 33.58 25.59 -15.21
C PRO A 1075 33.24 27.08 -15.15
N MET A 1076 33.72 27.83 -16.15
CA MET A 1076 33.44 29.26 -16.26
C MET A 1076 31.95 29.53 -16.58
N GLY A 1077 31.32 28.67 -17.39
CA GLY A 1077 29.90 28.78 -17.76
C GLY A 1077 28.96 28.43 -16.61
N TRP A 1078 27.98 29.30 -16.33
CA TRP A 1078 26.99 29.11 -15.25
C TRP A 1078 26.25 27.77 -15.35
N TYR A 1079 25.82 27.38 -16.55
CA TYR A 1079 25.13 26.12 -16.81
C TYR A 1079 26.04 24.88 -16.69
N GLU A 1080 27.36 25.05 -16.75
CA GLU A 1080 28.34 23.97 -16.64
C GLU A 1080 28.75 23.71 -15.19
N ARG A 1081 28.52 24.66 -14.27
CA ARG A 1081 28.77 24.49 -12.83
C ARG A 1081 27.90 23.40 -12.22
N ASN A 1082 26.76 23.11 -12.84
CA ASN A 1082 25.87 22.01 -12.48
C ASN A 1082 25.66 21.10 -13.69
N PRO A 1083 26.60 20.19 -14.00
CA PRO A 1083 26.46 19.27 -15.12
C PRO A 1083 25.19 18.44 -14.94
N LYS A 1084 24.53 18.17 -16.08
CA LYS A 1084 23.33 17.34 -16.12
C LYS A 1084 23.63 16.00 -15.46
N PHE A 1085 22.77 15.68 -14.51
CA PHE A 1085 22.73 14.37 -13.86
C PHE A 1085 21.25 14.01 -13.71
N THR A 1086 20.55 14.05 -14.85
CA THR A 1086 19.12 13.76 -14.92
C THR A 1086 18.89 12.27 -14.72
N ALA A 1087 17.64 11.84 -14.65
CA ALA A 1087 17.35 10.43 -14.47
C ALA A 1087 17.76 9.57 -15.70
N GLU A 1088 17.82 10.15 -16.90
CA GLU A 1088 18.38 9.50 -18.08
C GLU A 1088 19.90 9.31 -17.96
N THR A 1089 20.63 10.30 -17.40
CA THR A 1089 22.05 10.15 -17.08
C THR A 1089 22.28 9.02 -16.09
N GLN A 1090 21.46 8.95 -15.04
CA GLN A 1090 21.55 7.91 -14.01
C GLN A 1090 21.28 6.51 -14.58
N ASP A 1091 20.27 6.36 -15.44
CA ASP A 1091 19.94 5.09 -16.11
C ASP A 1091 21.07 4.64 -17.04
N TYR A 1092 21.62 5.57 -17.85
CA TYR A 1092 22.76 5.31 -18.73
C TYR A 1092 23.98 4.79 -17.94
N LEU A 1093 24.34 5.48 -16.85
CA LEU A 1093 25.45 5.08 -16.00
C LEU A 1093 25.18 3.73 -15.30
N SER A 1094 23.94 3.47 -14.89
CA SER A 1094 23.56 2.21 -14.24
C SER A 1094 23.68 1.02 -15.20
N LYS A 1095 23.25 1.19 -16.47
CA LYS A 1095 23.41 0.19 -17.53
C LYS A 1095 24.88 -0.07 -17.84
N LEU A 1096 25.70 0.97 -17.91
CA LEU A 1096 27.14 0.85 -18.16
C LEU A 1096 27.86 0.12 -17.01
N VAL A 1097 27.48 0.35 -15.76
CA VAL A 1097 28.03 -0.36 -14.60
C VAL A 1097 27.56 -1.82 -14.53
N ALA A 1098 26.33 -2.09 -14.97
CA ALA A 1098 25.79 -3.45 -15.03
C ALA A 1098 26.47 -4.32 -16.09
N ASP A 1099 27.06 -3.72 -17.13
CA ASP A 1099 27.84 -4.43 -18.14
C ASP A 1099 29.11 -5.05 -17.53
N GLU A 1100 29.21 -6.38 -17.60
CA GLU A 1100 30.37 -7.13 -17.08
C GLU A 1100 31.65 -6.85 -17.89
N SER A 1101 31.53 -6.39 -19.14
CA SER A 1101 32.69 -6.04 -19.98
C SER A 1101 33.34 -4.71 -19.58
N PHE A 1102 32.64 -3.86 -18.81
CA PHE A 1102 33.15 -2.59 -18.32
C PHE A 1102 33.92 -2.79 -16.98
N ALA A 1103 35.22 -3.05 -17.10
CA ALA A 1103 36.13 -3.32 -15.98
C ALA A 1103 36.80 -2.06 -15.41
N VAL A 1104 37.31 -2.16 -14.17
CA VAL A 1104 38.00 -1.06 -13.48
C VAL A 1104 39.24 -0.61 -14.29
N GLY A 1105 39.35 0.69 -14.53
CA GLY A 1105 40.37 1.31 -15.39
C GLY A 1105 39.97 1.43 -16.86
N ASN A 1106 38.86 0.82 -17.30
CA ASN A 1106 38.33 1.04 -18.64
C ASN A 1106 37.73 2.45 -18.77
N THR A 1107 37.89 3.02 -19.95
CA THR A 1107 37.26 4.28 -20.34
C THR A 1107 36.26 4.03 -21.45
N HIS A 1108 35.04 4.52 -21.27
CA HIS A 1108 33.96 4.48 -22.26
C HIS A 1108 33.76 5.88 -22.80
N THR A 1109 33.90 6.05 -24.12
CA THR A 1109 33.61 7.33 -24.78
C THR A 1109 32.18 7.29 -25.27
N VAL A 1110 31.36 8.24 -24.84
CA VAL A 1110 29.96 8.32 -25.26
C VAL A 1110 29.91 8.57 -26.77
N SER A 1111 29.13 7.76 -27.50
CA SER A 1111 29.02 7.84 -28.96
C SER A 1111 28.73 9.26 -29.44
N THR A 1112 29.45 9.69 -30.49
CA THR A 1112 29.21 10.97 -31.17
C THR A 1112 28.00 10.95 -32.09
N THR A 1113 27.45 9.75 -32.36
CA THR A 1113 26.28 9.53 -33.20
C THR A 1113 25.13 9.01 -32.32
N GLY A 1114 24.17 9.88 -31.97
CA GLY A 1114 23.01 9.54 -31.14
C GLY A 1114 22.59 10.61 -30.13
N LYS A 1115 21.50 10.34 -29.38
CA LYS A 1115 20.97 11.22 -28.32
C LYS A 1115 21.70 11.06 -26.97
N ASP A 1116 22.51 10.02 -26.79
CA ASP A 1116 23.17 9.68 -25.50
C ASP A 1116 23.99 10.84 -24.91
N ARG A 1117 24.55 11.66 -25.80
CA ARG A 1117 25.32 12.84 -25.46
C ARG A 1117 24.50 13.90 -24.74
N GLU A 1118 23.23 14.04 -25.09
CA GLU A 1118 22.28 15.01 -24.52
C GLU A 1118 21.99 14.72 -23.04
N HIS A 1119 22.27 13.51 -22.57
CA HIS A 1119 22.16 13.14 -21.16
C HIS A 1119 23.21 13.81 -20.27
N PHE A 1120 24.33 14.26 -20.83
CA PHE A 1120 25.44 14.83 -20.04
C PHE A 1120 25.66 16.33 -20.27
N VAL A 1121 25.24 16.87 -21.43
CA VAL A 1121 25.42 18.29 -21.78
C VAL A 1121 24.08 19.03 -21.98
N GLN A 1122 24.07 20.34 -21.70
CA GLN A 1122 22.85 21.15 -21.71
C GLN A 1122 22.31 21.42 -23.14
N TYR A 1123 23.19 21.63 -24.12
CA TYR A 1123 22.85 22.02 -25.48
C TYR A 1123 23.30 20.98 -26.51
N GLN A 1124 22.44 20.67 -27.48
CA GLN A 1124 22.66 19.66 -28.52
C GLN A 1124 23.82 19.98 -29.48
N TYR A 1125 24.18 21.27 -29.62
CA TYR A 1125 25.21 21.76 -30.55
C TYR A 1125 26.59 21.97 -29.91
N ASP A 1126 26.70 21.84 -28.58
CA ASP A 1126 27.99 21.93 -27.90
C ASP A 1126 28.87 20.77 -28.41
N GLN A 1127 29.98 21.01 -29.10
CA GLN A 1127 30.97 20.00 -29.50
C GLN A 1127 31.99 19.78 -28.36
N ARG A 1128 31.87 18.63 -27.70
CA ARG A 1128 32.42 18.22 -26.40
C ARG A 1128 32.46 16.69 -26.33
N THR A 1129 33.64 16.14 -26.14
CA THR A 1129 33.86 14.72 -25.92
C THR A 1129 33.59 14.34 -24.45
N ILE A 1130 32.76 13.32 -24.21
CA ILE A 1130 32.45 12.81 -22.87
C ILE A 1130 33.12 11.45 -22.69
N VAL A 1131 33.96 11.34 -21.66
CA VAL A 1131 34.69 10.12 -21.32
C VAL A 1131 34.30 9.70 -19.90
N ILE A 1132 33.82 8.46 -19.76
CA ILE A 1132 33.42 7.86 -18.49
C ILE A 1132 34.46 6.80 -18.12
N GLU A 1133 35.07 6.94 -16.95
CA GLU A 1133 36.07 6.02 -16.43
C GLU A 1133 35.50 5.28 -15.21
N LEU A 1134 35.61 3.94 -15.18
CA LEU A 1134 35.32 3.17 -13.97
C LEU A 1134 36.55 3.18 -13.06
N VAL A 1135 36.50 3.99 -12.01
CA VAL A 1135 37.63 4.22 -11.09
C VAL A 1135 37.77 3.09 -10.08
N SER A 1136 36.65 2.60 -9.56
CA SER A 1136 36.63 1.46 -8.65
C SER A 1136 35.29 0.73 -8.73
N ARG A 1137 35.33 -0.58 -8.51
CA ARG A 1137 34.19 -1.46 -8.35
C ARG A 1137 34.48 -2.34 -7.15
N GLU A 1138 33.68 -2.23 -6.10
CA GLU A 1138 33.79 -3.15 -4.96
C GLU A 1138 32.91 -4.36 -5.27
N THR A 1139 33.52 -5.52 -5.54
CA THR A 1139 32.78 -6.78 -5.58
C THR A 1139 32.49 -7.20 -4.14
N PRO A 1140 31.26 -7.62 -3.79
CA PRO A 1140 31.04 -8.33 -2.55
C PRO A 1140 32.00 -9.54 -2.51
N ASP A 1141 32.70 -9.74 -1.40
CA ASP A 1141 33.68 -10.83 -1.25
C ASP A 1141 32.98 -12.16 -1.59
N ALA A 1142 33.53 -12.94 -2.53
CA ALA A 1142 32.90 -14.15 -3.10
C ALA A 1142 32.70 -15.33 -2.11
N THR A 1143 32.87 -15.08 -0.81
CA THR A 1143 32.51 -15.99 0.30
C THR A 1143 31.23 -15.58 1.03
N GLU A 1144 30.66 -14.43 0.68
CA GLU A 1144 29.43 -13.89 1.24
C GLU A 1144 28.37 -13.92 0.13
N ASP A 1145 27.36 -14.80 0.28
CA ASP A 1145 26.22 -14.92 -0.66
C ASP A 1145 25.66 -13.54 -1.03
N ASP A 1146 25.24 -13.35 -2.29
CA ASP A 1146 24.77 -12.10 -2.96
C ASP A 1146 23.75 -11.23 -2.16
N ASP A 1147 23.18 -11.77 -1.08
CA ASP A 1147 22.20 -11.12 -0.19
C ASP A 1147 22.81 -10.47 1.08
N GLU A 1148 24.14 -10.41 1.26
CA GLU A 1148 24.78 -9.68 2.37
C GLU A 1148 24.64 -8.14 2.27
N ALA A 1149 24.31 -7.61 1.10
CA ALA A 1149 24.08 -6.17 0.92
C ALA A 1149 22.86 -5.63 1.68
N ASP A 1150 21.82 -6.45 1.88
CA ASP A 1150 20.53 -6.02 2.46
C ASP A 1150 20.52 -5.82 3.98
N VAL A 1151 21.54 -6.35 4.68
CA VAL A 1151 21.51 -6.42 6.15
C VAL A 1151 22.87 -6.11 6.79
N ALA A 1152 23.86 -5.65 6.03
CA ALA A 1152 25.07 -5.12 6.66
C ALA A 1152 24.69 -3.90 7.51
N PRO A 1153 24.86 -3.91 8.86
CA PRO A 1153 24.97 -2.64 9.56
C PRO A 1153 26.13 -1.91 8.89
N GLN A 1154 25.84 -0.72 8.37
CA GLN A 1154 26.82 0.21 7.78
C GLN A 1154 28.19 -0.07 8.38
N LYS A 1155 29.16 -0.55 7.58
CA LYS A 1155 30.54 -0.74 8.04
C LYS A 1155 30.97 0.58 8.68
N ALA A 1156 30.94 0.65 10.01
CA ALA A 1156 31.13 1.88 10.75
C ALA A 1156 32.62 2.23 10.67
N GLY A 1157 32.96 3.08 9.69
CA GLY A 1157 34.34 3.44 9.39
C GLY A 1157 34.54 3.96 7.96
N SER A 1158 33.68 3.60 7.01
CA SER A 1158 33.55 4.31 5.73
C SER A 1158 32.15 4.90 5.64
N GLY A 1159 31.92 5.93 4.83
CA GLY A 1159 30.56 6.38 4.51
C GLY A 1159 29.67 5.23 4.01
N ALA A 1160 28.41 5.53 3.70
CA ALA A 1160 27.48 4.57 3.10
C ALA A 1160 28.18 3.69 2.04
N TRP A 1161 27.91 2.38 2.05
CA TRP A 1161 28.60 1.47 1.13
C TRP A 1161 28.24 1.79 -0.31
N TYR A 1162 29.24 1.80 -1.20
CA TYR A 1162 29.07 2.09 -2.62
C TYR A 1162 29.64 0.98 -3.48
N GLU A 1163 28.89 0.61 -4.51
CA GLU A 1163 29.16 -0.48 -5.44
C GLU A 1163 30.23 -0.09 -6.47
N ALA A 1164 30.15 1.14 -6.99
CA ALA A 1164 31.03 1.62 -8.04
C ALA A 1164 31.31 3.11 -7.91
N THR A 1165 32.51 3.53 -8.32
CA THR A 1165 32.89 4.93 -8.51
C THR A 1165 33.19 5.16 -9.98
N LEU A 1166 32.49 6.12 -10.59
CA LEU A 1166 32.75 6.58 -11.95
C LEU A 1166 33.32 7.99 -11.93
N LYS A 1167 34.19 8.30 -12.89
CA LYS A 1167 34.63 9.66 -13.17
C LYS A 1167 34.17 10.04 -14.57
N VAL A 1168 33.36 11.10 -14.65
CA VAL A 1168 32.88 11.64 -15.92
C VAL A 1168 33.69 12.86 -16.27
N THR A 1169 34.39 12.83 -17.40
CA THR A 1169 35.22 13.92 -17.91
C THR A 1169 34.59 14.50 -19.16
N ILE A 1170 34.38 15.81 -19.18
CA ILE A 1170 33.80 16.54 -20.30
C ILE A 1170 34.89 17.46 -20.88
N ARG A 1171 35.25 17.22 -22.15
CA ARG A 1171 36.29 17.96 -22.86
C ARG A 1171 35.68 18.77 -24.00
N PRO A 1172 35.87 20.10 -24.05
CA PRO A 1172 35.51 20.89 -25.22
C PRO A 1172 36.34 20.49 -26.45
N ASP A 1173 35.71 20.38 -27.62
CA ASP A 1173 36.41 20.01 -28.86
C ASP A 1173 37.23 21.19 -29.44
N ASP A 1174 37.00 22.42 -28.94
CA ASP A 1174 37.70 23.66 -29.30
C ASP A 1174 39.01 23.92 -28.51
N GLY A 1175 39.40 22.99 -27.64
CA GLY A 1175 40.62 23.11 -26.82
C GLY A 1175 40.46 23.90 -25.52
N GLY A 1176 39.22 24.24 -25.12
CA GLY A 1176 38.93 24.83 -23.81
C GLY A 1176 39.28 23.94 -22.61
N ALA A 1177 39.24 24.50 -21.39
CA ALA A 1177 39.57 23.79 -20.16
C ALA A 1177 38.55 22.66 -19.88
N ALA A 1178 39.03 21.42 -19.81
CA ALA A 1178 38.21 20.26 -19.45
C ALA A 1178 37.87 20.28 -17.96
N TYR A 1179 36.69 19.76 -17.62
CA TYR A 1179 36.28 19.55 -16.23
C TYR A 1179 35.79 18.12 -16.03
N SER A 1180 35.85 17.65 -14.78
CA SER A 1180 35.37 16.33 -14.41
C SER A 1180 34.59 16.36 -13.11
N TYR A 1181 33.63 15.46 -12.97
CA TYR A 1181 32.97 15.19 -11.70
C TYR A 1181 33.02 13.69 -11.42
N SER A 1182 33.08 13.34 -10.14
CA SER A 1182 33.04 11.94 -9.70
C SER A 1182 31.62 11.60 -9.25
N THR A 1183 31.19 10.38 -9.51
CA THR A 1183 29.91 9.86 -9.06
C THR A 1183 30.07 8.47 -8.45
N LYS A 1184 29.29 8.20 -7.40
CA LYS A 1184 29.31 6.95 -6.65
C LYS A 1184 27.91 6.37 -6.58
N LEU A 1185 27.80 5.08 -6.84
CA LEU A 1185 26.55 4.33 -6.72
C LEU A 1185 26.47 3.70 -5.33
N TYR A 1186 25.68 4.27 -4.44
CA TYR A 1186 25.47 3.78 -3.09
C TYR A 1186 24.37 2.72 -3.03
N ARG A 1187 24.48 1.76 -2.11
CA ARG A 1187 23.37 0.85 -1.78
C ARG A 1187 22.82 1.03 -0.38
N ASN A 1188 21.57 0.63 -0.18
CA ASN A 1188 20.87 0.64 1.11
C ASN A 1188 21.08 1.95 1.91
N THR A 1189 20.88 3.08 1.22
CA THR A 1189 21.25 4.41 1.71
C THR A 1189 20.04 5.30 1.97
N LEU A 1190 19.99 5.93 3.13
CA LEU A 1190 19.04 7.00 3.48
C LEU A 1190 19.60 8.38 3.11
N LYS A 1191 18.73 9.38 2.91
CA LYS A 1191 19.12 10.78 2.69
C LYS A 1191 19.99 11.36 3.81
N SER A 1192 19.79 10.88 5.03
CA SER A 1192 20.56 11.30 6.21
C SER A 1192 21.87 10.51 6.40
N SER A 1193 22.21 9.58 5.50
CA SER A 1193 23.42 8.76 5.67
C SER A 1193 24.69 9.58 5.42
N PRO A 1194 25.77 9.34 6.17
CA PRO A 1194 27.04 10.01 5.93
C PRO A 1194 27.65 9.52 4.61
N LEU A 1195 27.84 10.44 3.66
CA LEU A 1195 28.47 10.19 2.36
C LEU A 1195 29.97 10.50 2.42
N ALA A 1196 30.72 10.04 1.41
CA ALA A 1196 32.10 10.47 1.23
C ALA A 1196 32.20 12.00 1.06
N GLU A 1197 33.29 12.59 1.53
CA GLU A 1197 33.50 14.04 1.50
C GLU A 1197 33.34 14.62 0.08
N GLY A 1198 32.56 15.70 -0.04
CA GLY A 1198 32.28 16.37 -1.32
C GLY A 1198 31.20 15.71 -2.19
N PHE A 1199 30.60 14.58 -1.79
CA PHE A 1199 29.48 13.95 -2.53
C PHE A 1199 28.11 14.42 -2.04
N THR A 1200 27.19 14.60 -2.97
CA THR A 1200 25.77 14.92 -2.73
C THR A 1200 24.87 13.89 -3.40
N LEU A 1201 23.91 13.33 -2.66
CA LEU A 1201 22.94 12.37 -3.21
C LEU A 1201 22.10 13.03 -4.30
N VAL A 1202 21.85 12.29 -5.37
CA VAL A 1202 20.92 12.68 -6.43
C VAL A 1202 19.71 11.77 -6.35
N GLU A 1203 18.55 12.38 -6.12
CA GLU A 1203 17.31 11.62 -5.97
C GLU A 1203 16.89 10.99 -7.31
N PRO A 1204 16.56 9.69 -7.34
CA PRO A 1204 16.07 9.04 -8.54
C PRO A 1204 14.65 9.52 -8.88
N ALA A 1205 14.28 9.45 -10.15
CA ALA A 1205 12.93 9.79 -10.60
C ALA A 1205 11.95 8.65 -10.26
N LEU A 1206 11.28 8.78 -9.11
CA LEU A 1206 10.39 7.76 -8.57
C LEU A 1206 8.91 8.11 -8.80
N SER A 1207 8.11 7.08 -9.06
CA SER A 1207 6.65 7.20 -9.10
C SER A 1207 6.09 7.35 -7.68
N GLU A 1208 4.84 7.80 -7.53
CA GLU A 1208 4.24 7.92 -6.20
C GLU A 1208 4.07 6.55 -5.51
N TYR A 1209 3.65 5.55 -6.30
CA TYR A 1209 3.41 4.15 -5.89
C TYR A 1209 3.93 3.19 -6.96
N ALA A 1210 4.39 2.01 -6.54
CA ALA A 1210 5.00 1.06 -7.46
C ALA A 1210 3.96 0.47 -8.42
N GLU A 1211 4.34 0.36 -9.69
CA GLU A 1211 3.56 -0.30 -10.74
C GLU A 1211 4.33 -1.55 -11.19
N LEU A 1212 3.64 -2.69 -11.18
CA LEU A 1212 4.20 -3.97 -11.57
C LEU A 1212 3.48 -4.46 -12.82
N VAL A 1213 4.22 -4.74 -13.88
CA VAL A 1213 3.66 -5.05 -15.20
C VAL A 1213 4.17 -6.38 -15.69
N VAL A 1214 3.26 -7.29 -16.05
CA VAL A 1214 3.58 -8.55 -16.75
C VAL A 1214 3.03 -8.50 -18.16
N TYR A 1215 3.73 -9.12 -19.11
CA TYR A 1215 3.41 -9.00 -20.53
C TYR A 1215 2.70 -10.24 -21.10
N LYS A 1216 2.64 -11.34 -20.35
CA LYS A 1216 1.87 -12.54 -20.72
C LYS A 1216 0.69 -12.71 -19.78
N GLU A 1217 -0.50 -12.95 -20.34
CA GLU A 1217 -1.71 -13.14 -19.55
C GLU A 1217 -1.65 -14.38 -18.64
N ALA A 1218 -0.90 -15.42 -19.04
CA ALA A 1218 -0.73 -16.64 -18.27
C ALA A 1218 0.12 -16.45 -17.00
N GLN A 1219 0.88 -15.34 -16.89
CA GLN A 1219 1.63 -14.99 -15.68
C GLN A 1219 0.71 -14.54 -14.53
N ALA A 1220 -0.58 -14.33 -14.77
CA ALA A 1220 -1.52 -13.88 -13.76
C ALA A 1220 -2.82 -14.70 -13.75
N ARG A 1221 -3.38 -14.89 -12.56
CA ARG A 1221 -4.75 -15.40 -12.37
C ARG A 1221 -5.48 -14.65 -11.26
N ILE A 1222 -6.80 -14.55 -11.37
CA ILE A 1222 -7.63 -13.85 -10.38
C ILE A 1222 -7.86 -14.80 -9.20
N ARG A 1223 -7.54 -14.36 -7.98
CA ARG A 1223 -7.77 -15.16 -6.77
C ARG A 1223 -8.89 -14.63 -5.91
N TYR A 1224 -9.05 -13.31 -5.84
CA TYR A 1224 -10.10 -12.71 -5.03
C TYR A 1224 -10.73 -11.48 -5.69
N VAL A 1225 -12.01 -11.28 -5.41
CA VAL A 1225 -12.70 -10.00 -5.57
C VAL A 1225 -12.98 -9.43 -4.19
N VAL A 1226 -12.52 -8.21 -3.93
CA VAL A 1226 -12.68 -7.50 -2.66
C VAL A 1226 -13.73 -6.41 -2.82
N GLU A 1227 -14.80 -6.51 -2.03
CA GLU A 1227 -15.89 -5.54 -1.97
C GLU A 1227 -15.56 -4.43 -0.96
N VAL A 1228 -15.22 -3.25 -1.47
CA VAL A 1228 -14.83 -2.07 -0.69
C VAL A 1228 -15.97 -1.07 -0.68
N GLU A 1229 -16.58 -0.87 0.48
CA GLU A 1229 -17.64 0.10 0.73
C GLU A 1229 -17.07 1.46 1.13
N THR A 1230 -17.58 2.53 0.54
CA THR A 1230 -17.28 3.92 0.90
C THR A 1230 -18.20 4.35 2.05
N VAL A 1231 -17.63 4.87 3.14
CA VAL A 1231 -18.32 5.16 4.43
C VAL A 1231 -18.36 6.64 4.74
#